data_AF-A0AAN9A7I1-F1
#
_entry.id   AF-A0AAN9A7I1-F1
#
_cell.length_a   1.000
_cell.length_b   1.000
_cell.length_c   1.000
_cell.angle_alpha   90.00
_cell.angle_beta   90.00
_cell.angle_gamma   90.00
#
_symmetry.space_group_name_H-M   'P 1'
#
loop_
_entity.id
_entity.type
_entity.pdbx_description
1 polymer ?
#
loop_
_entity_poly.entity_id
_entity_poly.type
_entity_poly.pdbx_seq_one_letter_code
_entity_poly.pdbx_strand_id
1 'polypeptide(L)'
;VLVGEAVWSGERVTELRQLARQIQLHVAEDAAQDTPLVAEVERLGFRITNLTDAITQLSNNLTLQADAEQEQQKQTALQELEDGINGANNLLALPLPEVKETAARATQLQSQLVTLGESGGPMIESGPAQAIEAWQAAVRDTHSRYEQVVAGLSKDDEQLAAALTTWQSYVDSVEASMNAPAPATREGLYESLRLCKVHRSILTTQTNVLSTLQDQAQEEDAPPHIKGLQDRLKNLIFRHKTVVSTVTEREQLLLQTLTTWEKYRIKVEHLQTWILSLEQEKQGLQLRQVARRRLEKVISRLQSLLEQLGRGEEQVEEVAKLCQELVASCDPSIHSIIKAELVSLQQRVTNMRAGVETWLSYLNRSSDLWQRYEDVYSRLNSILSDYQARLSEDLPCDFGCVKETIQKYHEATAALEALSGDLSLLRTTREEMIDSLTPPDLRLVTHRMWRVTQLKAELVHQYSLRISTLEDRLELWQLYDTRYHQFLSWAKDMETKIEGGSEQYINTLIRKLEHDYQVEIDTKSIEKLWLISEGEELLSCSNEEQAAELEKKIEHIKATWKHIHDKCTSRKQKLQDIVTTINKAEVTLAELKEWLFLIEKKLSSPVVFQNSSKKEIDSLLEAEEEVRKEIEKQSGTISSVLNLCDMVIHDCTEFDANGDTDSLQEAHQNLERRWGEICTRAEERKKFIKKTWKMWEDLIILNTTFTEWLTTTEYRVMNLTASSTLVTYESLDERITQVQELQPLIHDKTPLYEQLNQNYRILARPYGRENRLDQANEIRNMVKISNTRFHTLSYHVTVILRRLRYSRKLYDEFENRREQMLSWLNEFDIKVAEFENISYSGLEHKKRALLELVAEYERREGYLKSFDDFIVYLFQRSCYPDCMLIEESLTEYWITKKLIHSRLLTLQEVIEKEMTEMPGVIVSKIEPSLAQPGLVEEQYEQQDDEYRVPMTSDAELQELEPALPSVDMSLLGAVGGRSLLLEMRAALEESKKLLACLEEGLKCPTPQGVEVDKTYYLFSKQLAGCRSSIDLLTSLMQHTGDDVEVQQLHPEVKQVIEEFAQLESLSKAKQQRLKESSYQYSILPYAHSAHRQFSITGMPKEKSEYYFSLQCVQMLYNAIFFMM
;
A
#
# COMPACT_ATOMS: atom_id res chain seq x y z
N VAL A 1 41.81 85.95 50.83
CA VAL A 1 42.37 86.63 49.65
C VAL A 1 41.48 87.83 49.40
N LEU A 2 41.85 89.08 49.64
CA LEU A 2 42.97 89.77 50.33
C LEU A 2 42.26 91.01 50.98
N VAL A 3 42.45 91.48 52.22
CA VAL A 3 43.64 91.73 53.07
C VAL A 3 44.77 92.40 52.28
N GLY A 4 44.76 93.74 52.31
CA GLY A 4 45.46 94.61 51.36
C GLY A 4 44.48 95.09 50.28
N GLU A 5 44.39 96.39 49.94
CA GLU A 5 45.13 97.58 50.37
C GLU A 5 44.11 98.77 50.35
N ALA A 6 44.19 99.85 51.13
CA ALA A 6 45.17 100.32 52.12
C ALA A 6 44.36 101.06 53.23
N VAL A 7 44.65 101.04 54.54
CA VAL A 7 45.94 101.07 55.27
C VAL A 7 46.77 102.30 54.90
N TRP A 8 46.59 103.41 55.64
CA TRP A 8 47.53 104.52 55.57
C TRP A 8 48.92 104.03 55.98
N SER A 9 49.86 104.04 55.04
CA SER A 9 51.20 103.48 55.18
C SER A 9 51.97 104.14 56.34
N GLY A 10 52.34 103.35 57.35
CA GLY A 10 53.06 103.84 58.55
C GLY A 10 54.39 104.54 58.24
N GLU A 11 54.97 104.27 57.08
CA GLU A 11 56.20 104.91 56.58
C GLU A 11 56.07 106.44 56.47
N ARG A 12 54.91 106.96 56.03
CA ARG A 12 54.64 108.41 55.99
C ARG A 12 54.57 109.04 57.39
N VAL A 13 54.14 108.27 58.40
CA VAL A 13 54.14 108.72 59.81
C VAL A 13 55.58 108.76 60.35
N THR A 14 56.47 107.86 59.90
CA THR A 14 57.89 107.92 60.27
C THR A 14 58.66 109.04 59.57
N GLU A 15 58.34 109.38 58.32
CA GLU A 15 58.92 110.54 57.62
C GLU A 15 58.59 111.86 58.32
N LEU A 16 57.31 112.06 58.69
CA LEU A 16 56.88 113.23 59.47
C LEU A 16 57.56 113.31 60.85
N ARG A 17 57.80 112.17 61.51
CA ARG A 17 58.57 112.11 62.77
C ARG A 17 60.06 112.46 62.59
N GLN A 18 60.66 112.18 61.43
CA GLN A 18 62.04 112.62 61.13
C GLN A 18 62.12 114.11 60.83
N LEU A 19 61.20 114.65 60.03
CA LEU A 19 61.11 116.09 59.75
C LEU A 19 60.89 116.92 61.02
N ALA A 20 59.96 116.52 61.88
CA ALA A 20 59.74 117.19 63.17
C ALA A 20 61.01 117.23 64.03
N ARG A 21 61.79 116.13 64.04
CA ARG A 21 63.04 116.03 64.82
C ARG A 21 64.21 116.81 64.21
N GLN A 22 64.22 117.04 62.90
CA GLN A 22 65.17 117.95 62.24
C GLN A 22 64.84 119.42 62.52
N ILE A 23 63.56 119.79 62.50
CA ILE A 23 63.10 121.14 62.91
C ILE A 23 63.46 121.41 64.38
N GLN A 24 63.27 120.41 65.26
CA GLN A 24 63.60 120.51 66.68
C GLN A 24 65.12 120.69 66.95
N LEU A 25 65.99 120.23 66.04
CA LEU A 25 67.44 120.49 66.12
C LEU A 25 67.79 121.90 65.59
N HIS A 26 67.19 122.34 64.48
CA HIS A 26 67.48 123.65 63.89
C HIS A 26 66.94 124.86 64.67
N VAL A 27 66.06 124.65 65.67
CA VAL A 27 65.59 125.71 66.59
C VAL A 27 66.41 125.75 67.89
N ALA A 28 67.34 124.80 68.10
CA ALA A 28 68.06 124.63 69.38
C ALA A 28 69.47 125.26 69.43
N GLU A 29 70.00 125.81 68.32
CA GLU A 29 71.41 126.27 68.25
C GLU A 29 71.62 127.79 68.41
N ASP A 30 70.60 128.64 68.15
CA ASP A 30 70.70 130.11 68.30
C ASP A 30 69.89 130.62 69.51
N ALA A 31 70.55 130.78 70.65
CA ALA A 31 69.94 131.27 71.89
C ALA A 31 70.24 132.75 72.15
N ALA A 32 69.20 133.59 72.29
CA ALA A 32 69.01 134.54 73.40
C ALA A 32 67.91 135.61 73.15
N GLN A 33 66.65 135.33 73.49
CA GLN A 33 65.74 136.23 74.25
C GLN A 33 64.36 135.58 74.44
N ASP A 34 63.81 135.67 75.65
CA ASP A 34 62.56 135.00 76.04
C ASP A 34 61.37 135.46 75.17
N THR A 35 60.90 134.56 74.32
CA THR A 35 59.81 134.80 73.36
C THR A 35 58.88 133.57 73.30
N PRO A 36 57.56 133.76 73.11
CA PRO A 36 56.56 132.70 73.32
C PRO A 36 56.66 131.53 72.33
N LEU A 37 57.34 131.71 71.19
CA LEU A 37 57.40 130.71 70.11
C LEU A 37 57.99 129.35 70.54
N VAL A 38 58.95 129.32 71.47
CA VAL A 38 59.60 128.05 71.86
C VAL A 38 58.63 127.14 72.63
N ALA A 39 57.87 127.70 73.58
CA ALA A 39 56.79 126.99 74.26
C ALA A 39 55.64 126.60 73.30
N GLU A 40 55.46 127.34 72.22
CA GLU A 40 54.47 127.06 71.17
C GLU A 40 54.90 125.88 70.27
N VAL A 41 56.21 125.76 69.96
CA VAL A 41 56.79 124.60 69.27
C VAL A 41 56.75 123.35 70.16
N GLU A 42 57.04 123.45 71.45
CA GLU A 42 56.88 122.31 72.38
C GLU A 42 55.41 121.88 72.50
N ARG A 43 54.47 122.83 72.59
CA ARG A 43 53.03 122.55 72.52
C ARG A 43 52.62 121.86 71.23
N LEU A 44 53.17 122.24 70.07
CA LEU A 44 52.90 121.59 68.79
C LEU A 44 53.48 120.17 68.73
N GLY A 45 54.69 119.95 69.25
CA GLY A 45 55.27 118.61 69.38
C GLY A 45 54.40 117.67 70.23
N PHE A 46 53.97 118.14 71.39
CA PHE A 46 53.11 117.37 72.31
C PHE A 46 51.70 117.11 71.72
N ARG A 47 51.16 118.06 70.94
CA ARG A 47 49.91 117.86 70.19
C ARG A 47 50.05 116.75 69.14
N ILE A 48 51.16 116.69 68.40
CA ILE A 48 51.37 115.69 67.34
C ILE A 48 51.58 114.28 67.92
N THR A 49 52.31 114.14 69.04
CA THR A 49 52.43 112.83 69.72
C THR A 49 51.07 112.35 70.23
N ASN A 50 50.32 113.21 70.92
CA ASN A 50 49.03 112.85 71.49
C ASN A 50 47.98 112.55 70.41
N LEU A 51 47.98 113.28 69.29
CA LEU A 51 47.14 112.97 68.12
C LEU A 51 47.49 111.60 67.52
N THR A 52 48.76 111.21 67.50
CA THR A 52 49.16 109.90 66.96
C THR A 52 48.68 108.75 67.86
N ASP A 53 48.91 108.86 69.17
CA ASP A 53 48.47 107.83 70.13
C ASP A 53 46.94 107.75 70.17
N ALA A 54 46.23 108.89 70.18
CA ALA A 54 44.77 108.94 70.12
C ALA A 54 44.21 108.22 68.88
N ILE A 55 44.81 108.41 67.69
CA ILE A 55 44.39 107.70 66.47
C ILE A 55 44.62 106.19 66.60
N THR A 56 45.71 105.73 67.23
CA THR A 56 45.93 104.28 67.45
C THR A 56 44.96 103.69 68.49
N GLN A 57 44.58 104.43 69.51
CA GLN A 57 43.58 103.98 70.50
C GLN A 57 42.16 103.97 69.93
N LEU A 58 41.78 105.01 69.17
CA LEU A 58 40.51 105.06 68.43
C LEU A 58 40.39 103.90 67.44
N SER A 59 41.45 103.59 66.69
CA SER A 59 41.46 102.48 65.73
C SER A 59 41.29 101.10 66.39
N ASN A 60 41.64 100.94 67.67
CA ASN A 60 41.44 99.69 68.42
C ASN A 60 40.05 99.65 69.09
N ASN A 61 39.60 100.76 69.68
CA ASN A 61 38.31 100.81 70.37
C ASN A 61 37.13 100.71 69.39
N LEU A 62 37.28 101.21 68.16
CA LEU A 62 36.29 101.09 67.08
C LEU A 62 35.95 99.64 66.68
N THR A 63 36.69 98.62 67.14
CA THR A 63 36.46 97.22 66.74
C THR A 63 35.70 96.35 67.75
N LEU A 64 35.34 96.84 68.96
CA LEU A 64 34.86 95.95 70.03
C LEU A 64 33.58 96.32 70.81
N GLN A 65 33.19 97.59 70.98
CA GLN A 65 31.93 97.97 71.63
C GLN A 65 31.52 99.40 71.28
N ALA A 66 30.27 99.61 70.85
CA ALA A 66 29.79 100.91 70.33
C ALA A 66 28.62 101.54 71.11
N ASP A 67 27.66 100.75 71.59
CA ASP A 67 26.29 101.26 71.78
C ASP A 67 25.87 101.61 73.23
N ALA A 68 26.71 101.32 74.24
CA ALA A 68 26.27 101.31 75.66
C ALA A 68 26.69 102.54 76.49
N GLU A 69 27.87 103.13 76.25
CA GLU A 69 28.44 104.17 77.14
C GLU A 69 28.21 105.61 76.63
N GLN A 70 27.81 105.79 75.38
CA GLN A 70 27.65 107.12 74.75
C GLN A 70 26.63 108.02 75.47
N GLU A 71 25.53 107.46 75.96
CA GLU A 71 24.44 108.26 76.52
C GLU A 71 24.82 108.95 77.85
N GLN A 72 25.76 108.37 78.60
CA GLN A 72 26.22 108.92 79.88
C GLN A 72 27.32 109.99 79.70
N GLN A 73 28.12 109.89 78.63
CA GLN A 73 29.08 110.94 78.23
C GLN A 73 28.39 112.14 77.55
N LYS A 74 27.30 111.92 76.79
CA LYS A 74 26.45 113.00 76.24
C LYS A 74 25.98 113.99 77.30
N GLN A 75 25.48 113.49 78.44
CA GLN A 75 24.88 114.34 79.48
C GLN A 75 25.91 115.19 80.22
N THR A 76 27.12 114.65 80.46
CA THR A 76 28.21 115.39 81.12
C THR A 76 28.78 116.47 80.20
N ALA A 77 29.04 116.14 78.93
CA ALA A 77 29.54 117.11 77.95
C ALA A 77 28.54 118.25 77.62
N LEU A 78 27.24 118.05 77.83
CA LEU A 78 26.23 119.10 77.70
C LEU A 78 26.31 120.14 78.83
N GLN A 79 26.57 119.72 80.08
CA GLN A 79 26.68 120.64 81.21
C GLN A 79 27.93 121.53 81.11
N GLU A 80 29.08 120.97 80.74
CA GLU A 80 30.31 121.74 80.51
C GLU A 80 30.14 122.80 79.40
N LEU A 81 29.30 122.52 78.41
CA LEU A 81 29.00 123.44 77.31
C LEU A 81 28.04 124.57 77.72
N GLU A 82 27.03 124.30 78.56
CA GLU A 82 26.20 125.35 79.17
C GLU A 82 27.02 126.28 80.08
N ASP A 83 27.89 125.73 80.92
CA ASP A 83 28.75 126.53 81.81
C ASP A 83 29.75 127.40 81.02
N GLY A 84 30.33 126.89 79.93
CA GLY A 84 31.18 127.67 79.02
C GLY A 84 30.46 128.85 78.36
N ILE A 85 29.22 128.63 77.89
CA ILE A 85 28.38 129.68 77.29
C ILE A 85 27.97 130.73 78.33
N ASN A 86 27.61 130.31 79.54
CA ASN A 86 27.27 131.21 80.64
C ASN A 86 28.48 132.03 81.10
N GLY A 87 29.67 131.45 81.12
CA GLY A 87 30.93 132.16 81.41
C GLY A 87 31.23 133.28 80.40
N ALA A 88 31.10 132.99 79.10
CA ALA A 88 31.33 133.96 78.04
C ALA A 88 30.33 135.14 78.09
N ASN A 89 29.04 134.86 78.28
CA ASN A 89 28.00 135.89 78.36
C ASN A 89 28.21 136.85 79.56
N ASN A 90 28.63 136.34 80.71
CA ASN A 90 28.86 137.18 81.91
C ASN A 90 30.02 138.18 81.74
N LEU A 91 31.07 137.83 80.98
CA LEU A 91 32.20 138.72 80.75
C LEU A 91 31.93 139.81 79.70
N LEU A 92 30.92 139.60 78.84
CA LEU A 92 30.44 140.59 77.87
C LEU A 92 29.49 141.63 78.46
N ALA A 93 28.91 141.37 79.63
CA ALA A 93 27.92 142.25 80.28
C ALA A 93 28.53 143.40 81.13
N LEU A 94 29.85 143.54 81.17
CA LEU A 94 30.57 144.48 82.04
C LEU A 94 31.05 145.74 81.29
N PRO A 95 30.94 146.95 81.87
CA PRO A 95 31.38 148.21 81.23
C PRO A 95 32.87 148.27 80.82
N LEU A 96 33.21 149.28 80.02
CA LEU A 96 34.54 149.50 79.43
C LEU A 96 35.54 150.13 80.41
N PRO A 97 36.75 149.55 80.55
CA PRO A 97 37.96 150.23 81.00
C PRO A 97 38.86 150.63 79.81
N GLU A 98 40.02 151.25 80.10
CA GLU A 98 40.87 151.92 79.11
C GLU A 98 41.77 151.00 78.24
N VAL A 99 42.35 151.59 77.20
CA VAL A 99 42.94 151.00 75.98
C VAL A 99 44.07 149.96 76.19
N LYS A 100 44.62 149.82 77.41
CA LYS A 100 45.63 148.77 77.70
C LYS A 100 45.02 147.49 78.26
N GLU A 101 43.86 147.55 78.88
CA GLU A 101 43.14 146.35 79.34
C GLU A 101 42.29 145.73 78.23
N THR A 102 41.90 146.50 77.21
CA THR A 102 41.14 145.96 76.05
C THR A 102 41.91 144.88 75.30
N ALA A 103 43.23 145.01 75.14
CA ALA A 103 44.08 143.97 74.56
C ALA A 103 44.13 142.71 75.45
N ALA A 104 44.27 142.87 76.77
CA ALA A 104 44.24 141.75 77.71
C ALA A 104 42.87 141.04 77.72
N ARG A 105 41.77 141.81 77.68
CA ARG A 105 40.39 141.31 77.63
C ARG A 105 40.07 140.67 76.28
N ALA A 106 40.67 141.15 75.19
CA ALA A 106 40.63 140.50 73.88
C ALA A 106 41.38 139.17 73.90
N THR A 107 42.59 139.09 74.48
CA THR A 107 43.29 137.81 74.69
C THR A 107 42.57 136.89 75.67
N GLN A 108 41.78 137.42 76.61
CA GLN A 108 40.98 136.63 77.55
C GLN A 108 39.72 136.06 76.89
N LEU A 109 38.99 136.86 76.09
CA LEU A 109 37.92 136.39 75.23
C LEU A 109 38.44 135.42 74.15
N GLN A 110 39.62 135.68 73.58
CA GLN A 110 40.31 134.76 72.69
C GLN A 110 40.67 133.46 73.43
N SER A 111 41.18 133.51 74.67
CA SER A 111 41.44 132.32 75.46
C SER A 111 40.17 131.56 75.82
N GLN A 112 39.03 132.25 76.01
CA GLN A 112 37.75 131.60 76.31
C GLN A 112 37.06 131.03 75.06
N LEU A 113 37.19 131.69 73.91
CA LEU A 113 36.82 131.14 72.60
C LEU A 113 37.74 129.97 72.20
N VAL A 114 39.01 130.01 72.62
CA VAL A 114 39.93 128.88 72.49
C VAL A 114 39.55 127.77 73.46
N THR A 115 39.19 128.01 74.73
CA THR A 115 38.69 126.93 75.60
C THR A 115 37.36 126.35 75.11
N LEU A 116 36.48 127.16 74.50
CA LEU A 116 35.28 126.69 73.80
C LEU A 116 35.59 125.92 72.49
N GLY A 117 36.80 126.06 71.95
CA GLY A 117 37.32 125.27 70.82
C GLY A 117 38.21 124.08 71.24
N GLU A 118 38.73 124.08 72.46
CA GLU A 118 39.46 122.98 73.10
C GLU A 118 38.48 122.00 73.78
N SER A 119 37.34 122.50 74.29
CA SER A 119 36.16 121.67 74.59
C SER A 119 35.55 121.18 73.27
N GLY A 120 36.00 120.01 72.82
CA GLY A 120 35.45 119.31 71.65
C GLY A 120 34.01 118.85 71.91
N GLY A 121 33.05 119.79 71.86
CA GLY A 121 31.63 119.54 72.09
C GLY A 121 31.10 118.43 71.17
N PRO A 122 30.28 117.50 71.68
CA PRO A 122 29.98 116.26 70.99
C PRO A 122 29.23 116.46 69.67
N MET A 123 29.47 115.56 68.72
CA MET A 123 28.60 115.35 67.56
C MET A 123 27.30 114.69 68.04
N ILE A 124 26.34 115.50 68.49
CA ILE A 124 25.01 115.04 68.90
C ILE A 124 24.16 114.83 67.65
N GLU A 125 23.58 113.64 67.47
CA GLU A 125 22.69 113.31 66.34
C GLU A 125 21.31 114.02 66.38
N SER A 126 21.16 115.08 67.18
CA SER A 126 19.96 115.91 67.25
C SER A 126 20.20 117.30 66.66
N GLY A 127 20.29 117.36 65.33
CA GLY A 127 20.15 118.60 64.57
C GLY A 127 21.44 119.42 64.40
N PRO A 128 22.10 119.37 63.22
CA PRO A 128 23.14 120.35 62.87
C PRO A 128 22.61 121.80 62.89
N ALA A 129 21.29 122.00 62.91
CA ALA A 129 20.64 123.29 63.08
C ALA A 129 21.15 124.06 64.32
N GLN A 130 21.27 123.46 65.51
CA GLN A 130 21.68 124.22 66.71
C GLN A 130 23.17 124.60 66.66
N ALA A 131 24.05 123.71 66.21
CA ALA A 131 25.46 124.02 66.01
C ALA A 131 25.67 125.09 64.91
N ILE A 132 24.89 125.03 63.82
CA ILE A 132 24.92 126.03 62.75
C ILE A 132 24.28 127.34 63.19
N GLU A 133 23.22 127.35 64.01
CA GLU A 133 22.65 128.58 64.59
C GLU A 133 23.61 129.23 65.57
N ALA A 134 24.31 128.45 66.41
CA ALA A 134 25.37 128.96 67.29
C ALA A 134 26.52 129.55 66.47
N TRP A 135 26.98 128.88 65.40
CA TRP A 135 28.02 129.42 64.52
C TRP A 135 27.54 130.66 63.74
N GLN A 136 26.29 130.68 63.26
CA GLN A 136 25.69 131.84 62.61
C GLN A 136 25.38 132.98 63.59
N ALA A 137 25.20 132.70 64.88
CA ALA A 137 25.09 133.72 65.94
C ALA A 137 26.48 134.30 66.26
N ALA A 138 27.49 133.46 66.45
CA ALA A 138 28.88 133.89 66.66
C ALA A 138 29.41 134.69 65.44
N VAL A 139 29.08 134.28 64.21
CA VAL A 139 29.41 135.04 63.00
C VAL A 139 28.61 136.34 62.92
N ARG A 140 27.32 136.38 63.27
CA ARG A 140 26.56 137.65 63.32
C ARG A 140 27.07 138.61 64.38
N ASP A 141 27.47 138.12 65.54
CA ASP A 141 27.96 138.94 66.65
C ASP A 141 29.38 139.45 66.38
N THR A 142 30.29 138.60 65.87
CA THR A 142 31.61 139.06 65.40
C THR A 142 31.50 139.99 64.20
N HIS A 143 30.53 139.79 63.30
CA HIS A 143 30.27 140.70 62.19
C HIS A 143 29.72 142.06 62.66
N SER A 144 28.79 142.08 63.62
CA SER A 144 28.28 143.33 64.20
C SER A 144 29.36 144.08 64.98
N ARG A 145 30.25 143.36 65.70
CA ARG A 145 31.46 143.95 66.31
C ARG A 145 32.42 144.49 65.25
N TYR A 146 32.56 143.83 64.11
CA TYR A 146 33.36 144.32 62.98
C TYR A 146 32.77 145.60 62.40
N GLU A 147 31.45 145.69 62.21
CA GLU A 147 30.76 146.93 61.81
C GLU A 147 30.96 148.06 62.85
N GLN A 148 30.89 147.77 64.15
CA GLN A 148 31.13 148.75 65.22
C GLN A 148 32.58 149.25 65.24
N VAL A 149 33.57 148.35 65.09
CA VAL A 149 34.99 148.73 64.98
C VAL A 149 35.22 149.58 63.73
N VAL A 150 34.63 149.20 62.59
CA VAL A 150 34.73 149.92 61.32
C VAL A 150 34.08 151.31 61.39
N ALA A 151 32.96 151.47 62.09
CA ALA A 151 32.39 152.80 62.36
C ALA A 151 33.31 153.69 63.21
N GLY A 152 34.11 153.08 64.09
CA GLY A 152 35.11 153.75 64.92
C GLY A 152 36.32 154.30 64.15
N LEU A 153 36.66 153.74 62.97
CA LEU A 153 37.81 154.15 62.14
C LEU A 153 37.70 155.57 61.54
N SER A 154 36.57 156.25 61.74
CA SER A 154 36.25 157.58 61.19
C SER A 154 36.99 158.77 61.82
N LYS A 155 38.01 158.53 62.67
CA LYS A 155 38.69 159.58 63.46
C LYS A 155 40.23 159.59 63.44
N ASP A 156 40.89 158.51 63.01
CA ASP A 156 42.35 158.38 63.02
C ASP A 156 42.90 158.00 61.63
N ASP A 157 43.52 158.97 60.94
CA ASP A 157 43.92 158.90 59.52
C ASP A 157 44.80 157.68 59.14
N GLU A 158 45.67 157.21 60.03
CA GLU A 158 46.58 156.08 59.74
C GLU A 158 45.87 154.72 59.66
N GLN A 159 44.80 154.51 60.45
CA GLN A 159 44.13 153.21 60.54
C GLN A 159 43.27 152.94 59.29
N LEU A 160 42.67 153.98 58.72
CA LEU A 160 41.80 153.89 57.54
C LEU A 160 42.61 153.48 56.28
N ALA A 161 43.84 153.98 56.15
CA ALA A 161 44.75 153.58 55.07
C ALA A 161 45.13 152.08 55.13
N ALA A 162 45.39 151.56 56.33
CA ALA A 162 45.69 150.14 56.54
C ALA A 162 44.48 149.23 56.22
N ALA A 163 43.28 149.62 56.65
CA ALA A 163 42.04 148.89 56.35
C ALA A 163 41.82 148.74 54.83
N LEU A 164 41.99 149.82 54.06
CA LEU A 164 41.86 149.79 52.60
C LEU A 164 42.85 148.83 51.93
N THR A 165 44.10 148.74 52.41
CA THR A 165 45.06 147.76 51.88
C THR A 165 44.70 146.31 52.21
N THR A 166 44.16 146.03 53.40
CA THR A 166 43.74 144.66 53.75
C THR A 166 42.54 144.20 52.93
N TRP A 167 41.52 145.04 52.73
CA TRP A 167 40.37 144.70 51.88
C TRP A 167 40.76 144.49 50.42
N GLN A 168 41.74 145.24 49.91
CA GLN A 168 42.28 145.03 48.56
C GLN A 168 42.93 143.64 48.42
N SER A 169 43.77 143.22 49.38
CA SER A 169 44.34 141.86 49.39
C SER A 169 43.29 140.75 49.56
N TYR A 170 42.17 141.02 50.26
CA TYR A 170 41.08 140.07 50.40
C TYR A 170 40.37 139.83 49.05
N VAL A 171 40.08 140.88 48.27
CA VAL A 171 39.51 140.76 46.91
C VAL A 171 40.39 139.89 46.02
N ASP A 172 41.70 140.14 46.00
CA ASP A 172 42.67 139.34 45.22
C ASP A 172 42.63 137.85 45.62
N SER A 173 42.48 137.54 46.91
CA SER A 173 42.35 136.16 47.40
C SER A 173 41.05 135.47 46.96
N VAL A 174 39.94 136.22 46.88
CA VAL A 174 38.66 135.64 46.41
C VAL A 174 38.68 135.44 44.89
N GLU A 175 39.21 136.39 44.10
CA GLU A 175 39.39 136.20 42.65
C GLU A 175 40.23 134.95 42.35
N ALA A 176 41.29 134.68 43.11
CA ALA A 176 42.07 133.44 42.99
C ALA A 176 41.23 132.18 43.29
N SER A 177 40.39 132.20 44.33
CA SER A 177 39.51 131.06 44.69
C SER A 177 38.41 130.77 43.66
N MET A 178 37.87 131.80 43.01
CA MET A 178 36.77 131.65 42.03
C MET A 178 37.25 131.12 40.67
N ASN A 179 38.52 131.32 40.34
CA ASN A 179 39.18 130.82 39.12
C ASN A 179 39.75 129.39 39.25
N ALA A 180 39.71 128.77 40.44
CA ALA A 180 40.09 127.37 40.61
C ALA A 180 39.11 126.41 39.88
N PRO A 181 39.52 125.20 39.47
CA PRO A 181 38.58 124.18 38.98
C PRO A 181 37.50 123.83 40.01
N ALA A 182 36.39 123.24 39.57
CA ALA A 182 35.30 122.82 40.47
C ALA A 182 35.72 121.54 41.22
N PRO A 183 35.71 121.48 42.57
CA PRO A 183 36.29 120.36 43.30
C PRO A 183 35.67 119.01 42.94
N ALA A 184 36.52 118.04 42.59
CA ALA A 184 36.09 116.72 42.11
C ALA A 184 35.19 115.95 43.11
N THR A 185 35.44 116.06 44.42
CA THR A 185 34.75 115.28 45.45
C THR A 185 33.39 115.87 45.81
N ARG A 186 32.37 115.03 46.02
CA ARG A 186 31.02 115.43 46.47
C ARG A 186 31.04 116.35 47.71
N GLU A 187 31.83 116.03 48.74
CA GLU A 187 32.00 116.93 49.89
C GLU A 187 32.63 118.28 49.48
N GLY A 188 33.65 118.26 48.62
CA GLY A 188 34.30 119.47 48.08
C GLY A 188 33.36 120.37 47.27
N LEU A 189 32.36 119.81 46.58
CA LEU A 189 31.30 120.58 45.92
C LEU A 189 30.41 121.30 46.96
N TYR A 190 30.02 120.65 48.06
CA TYR A 190 29.30 121.32 49.15
C TYR A 190 30.18 122.33 49.92
N GLU A 191 31.47 122.06 50.09
CA GLU A 191 32.42 122.96 50.77
C GLU A 191 32.69 124.22 49.96
N SER A 192 32.95 124.09 48.65
CA SER A 192 33.09 125.25 47.75
C SER A 192 31.78 126.05 47.64
N LEU A 193 30.61 125.39 47.66
CA LEU A 193 29.31 126.07 47.75
C LEU A 193 29.16 126.87 49.06
N ARG A 194 29.60 126.31 50.20
CA ARG A 194 29.63 127.02 51.49
C ARG A 194 30.61 128.20 51.46
N LEU A 195 31.79 128.01 50.88
CA LEU A 195 32.82 129.05 50.75
C LEU A 195 32.33 130.23 49.90
N CYS A 196 31.68 129.96 48.77
CA CYS A 196 31.05 130.98 47.93
C CYS A 196 30.03 131.81 48.73
N LYS A 197 29.19 131.17 49.55
CA LYS A 197 28.19 131.86 50.38
C LYS A 197 28.82 132.79 51.42
N VAL A 198 29.94 132.40 52.02
CA VAL A 198 30.69 133.22 53.00
C VAL A 198 31.44 134.38 52.32
N HIS A 199 32.11 134.14 51.19
CA HIS A 199 32.74 135.21 50.43
C HIS A 199 31.70 136.24 49.94
N ARG A 200 30.51 135.79 49.52
CA ARG A 200 29.43 136.68 49.09
C ARG A 200 29.00 137.65 50.19
N SER A 201 28.80 137.20 51.43
CA SER A 201 28.36 138.07 52.54
C SER A 201 29.45 139.05 52.99
N ILE A 202 30.71 138.61 53.09
CA ILE A 202 31.84 139.48 53.48
C ILE A 202 32.09 140.55 52.40
N LEU A 203 32.08 140.17 51.11
CA LEU A 203 32.26 141.15 50.03
C LEU A 203 31.11 142.15 49.93
N THR A 204 29.84 141.75 50.13
CA THR A 204 28.73 142.73 50.13
C THR A 204 28.84 143.75 51.26
N THR A 205 29.32 143.34 52.43
CA THR A 205 29.39 144.21 53.62
C THR A 205 30.59 145.14 53.55
N GLN A 206 31.74 144.68 53.05
CA GLN A 206 32.87 145.54 52.65
C GLN A 206 32.46 146.53 51.55
N THR A 207 31.66 146.11 50.55
CA THR A 207 31.15 147.01 49.50
C THR A 207 30.30 148.13 50.08
N ASN A 208 29.40 147.82 51.03
CA ASN A 208 28.53 148.81 51.65
C ASN A 208 29.31 149.89 52.42
N VAL A 209 30.31 149.49 53.20
CA VAL A 209 31.21 150.41 53.93
C VAL A 209 32.05 151.25 52.97
N LEU A 210 32.55 150.65 51.88
CA LEU A 210 33.27 151.40 50.87
C LEU A 210 32.38 152.45 50.18
N SER A 211 31.09 152.16 49.93
CA SER A 211 30.17 153.19 49.42
C SER A 211 29.94 154.34 50.40
N THR A 212 29.73 154.09 51.70
CA THR A 212 29.50 155.20 52.66
C THR A 212 30.75 156.07 52.84
N LEU A 213 31.94 155.49 52.78
CA LEU A 213 33.21 156.23 52.74
C LEU A 213 33.41 157.01 51.42
N GLN A 214 32.87 156.52 50.30
CA GLN A 214 32.87 157.27 49.03
C GLN A 214 31.90 158.46 49.09
N ASP A 215 30.71 158.29 49.67
CA ASP A 215 29.70 159.35 49.81
C ASP A 215 30.23 160.48 50.72
N GLN A 216 30.85 160.15 51.85
CA GLN A 216 31.54 161.11 52.73
C GLN A 216 32.73 161.83 52.04
N ALA A 217 33.32 161.23 51.00
CA ALA A 217 34.36 161.85 50.20
C ALA A 217 33.84 162.82 49.12
N GLN A 218 32.51 162.99 48.97
CA GLN A 218 31.90 163.85 47.94
C GLN A 218 31.36 165.20 48.46
N GLU A 219 31.33 165.45 49.77
CA GLU A 219 30.87 166.73 50.33
C GLU A 219 31.95 167.85 50.23
N GLU A 220 31.51 169.12 50.20
CA GLU A 220 32.39 170.23 49.84
C GLU A 220 33.43 170.57 50.92
N ASP A 221 33.03 170.59 52.21
CA ASP A 221 33.87 170.94 53.38
C ASP A 221 34.67 169.75 53.98
N ALA A 222 34.83 168.65 53.24
CA ALA A 222 35.54 167.46 53.70
C ALA A 222 37.07 167.70 53.93
N PRO A 223 37.69 167.12 54.98
CA PRO A 223 39.13 167.23 55.26
C PRO A 223 40.02 166.82 54.09
N PRO A 224 41.18 167.49 53.89
CA PRO A 224 42.01 167.33 52.69
C PRO A 224 42.63 165.94 52.50
N HIS A 225 42.69 165.08 53.54
CA HIS A 225 43.17 163.70 53.37
C HIS A 225 42.17 162.82 52.58
N ILE A 226 40.85 163.01 52.81
CA ILE A 226 39.81 162.13 52.26
C ILE A 226 39.68 162.32 50.74
N LYS A 227 39.72 163.58 50.29
CA LYS A 227 39.63 163.96 48.87
C LYS A 227 40.72 163.32 48.00
N GLY A 228 41.88 162.96 48.58
CA GLY A 228 42.98 162.28 47.89
C GLY A 228 42.82 160.76 47.69
N LEU A 229 41.83 160.13 48.34
CA LEU A 229 41.64 158.66 48.30
C LEU A 229 40.50 158.20 47.38
N GLN A 230 39.73 159.14 46.81
CA GLN A 230 38.45 158.88 46.16
C GLN A 230 38.51 157.90 44.97
N ASP A 231 39.56 157.95 44.15
CA ASP A 231 39.70 157.05 42.98
C ASP A 231 40.22 155.64 43.35
N ARG A 232 40.88 155.50 44.51
CA ARG A 232 41.21 154.17 45.07
C ARG A 232 39.94 153.48 45.57
N LEU A 233 39.08 154.23 46.26
CA LEU A 233 37.75 153.79 46.72
C LEU A 233 36.88 153.29 45.54
N LYS A 234 36.71 154.09 44.48
CA LYS A 234 35.91 153.72 43.30
C LYS A 234 36.39 152.42 42.64
N ASN A 235 37.70 152.28 42.40
CA ASN A 235 38.27 151.06 41.80
C ASN A 235 38.07 149.82 42.69
N LEU A 236 38.22 149.97 44.01
CA LEU A 236 38.03 148.88 44.95
C LEU A 236 36.56 148.41 44.99
N ILE A 237 35.60 149.35 44.95
CA ILE A 237 34.15 149.05 44.86
C ILE A 237 33.78 148.33 43.56
N PHE A 238 34.38 148.74 42.42
CA PHE A 238 34.12 148.09 41.14
C PHE A 238 34.56 146.63 41.15
N ARG A 239 35.79 146.34 41.61
CA ARG A 239 36.27 144.95 41.74
C ARG A 239 35.40 144.12 42.66
N HIS A 240 35.08 144.60 43.87
CA HIS A 240 34.18 143.89 44.80
C HIS A 240 32.87 143.44 44.12
N LYS A 241 32.23 144.32 43.34
CA LYS A 241 30.99 144.00 42.61
C LYS A 241 31.20 142.95 41.52
N THR A 242 32.30 143.00 40.78
CA THR A 242 32.65 141.98 39.77
C THR A 242 32.91 140.62 40.40
N VAL A 243 33.61 140.55 41.53
CA VAL A 243 33.82 139.27 42.24
C VAL A 243 32.48 138.68 42.67
N VAL A 244 31.60 139.48 43.28
CA VAL A 244 30.28 139.01 43.76
C VAL A 244 29.43 138.37 42.66
N SER A 245 29.46 138.83 41.40
CA SER A 245 28.73 138.16 40.31
C SER A 245 29.34 136.80 39.96
N THR A 246 30.68 136.71 39.82
CA THR A 246 31.37 135.44 39.52
C THR A 246 31.15 134.39 40.61
N VAL A 247 31.07 134.80 41.88
CA VAL A 247 30.70 133.93 43.02
C VAL A 247 29.31 133.33 42.82
N THR A 248 28.31 134.14 42.41
CA THR A 248 26.94 133.66 42.23
C THR A 248 26.73 132.77 41.01
N GLU A 249 27.46 133.01 39.91
CA GLU A 249 27.43 132.14 38.73
C GLU A 249 28.03 130.76 39.04
N ARG A 250 29.16 130.75 39.76
CA ARG A 250 29.79 129.52 40.26
C ARG A 250 28.90 128.76 41.23
N GLU A 251 28.18 129.45 42.12
CA GLU A 251 27.21 128.85 43.04
C GLU A 251 26.10 128.07 42.30
N GLN A 252 25.57 128.62 41.20
CA GLN A 252 24.52 127.95 40.40
C GLN A 252 25.03 126.70 39.67
N LEU A 253 26.24 126.74 39.11
CA LEU A 253 26.83 125.58 38.43
C LEU A 253 27.13 124.43 39.41
N LEU A 254 27.64 124.75 40.61
CA LEU A 254 27.86 123.77 41.69
C LEU A 254 26.54 123.10 42.14
N LEU A 255 25.43 123.84 42.20
CA LEU A 255 24.12 123.26 42.51
C LEU A 255 23.63 122.31 41.41
N GLN A 256 23.76 122.69 40.13
CA GLN A 256 23.32 121.82 39.03
C GLN A 256 24.12 120.50 38.97
N THR A 257 25.44 120.57 39.12
CA THR A 257 26.32 119.38 39.15
C THR A 257 26.02 118.47 40.35
N LEU A 258 25.77 119.01 41.55
CA LEU A 258 25.32 118.20 42.69
C LEU A 258 24.02 117.42 42.39
N THR A 259 22.99 118.07 41.80
CA THR A 259 21.72 117.37 41.51
C THR A 259 21.81 116.29 40.43
N THR A 260 22.81 116.32 39.55
CA THR A 260 23.06 115.21 38.60
C THR A 260 23.85 114.08 39.26
N TRP A 261 24.78 114.40 40.17
CA TRP A 261 25.54 113.42 40.96
C TRP A 261 24.63 112.58 41.88
N GLU A 262 23.68 113.24 42.55
CA GLU A 262 22.65 112.60 43.38
C GLU A 262 21.77 111.63 42.56
N LYS A 263 21.27 112.08 41.40
CA LYS A 263 20.45 111.24 40.49
C LYS A 263 21.21 110.03 39.94
N TYR A 264 22.48 110.22 39.58
CA TYR A 264 23.35 109.15 39.08
C TYR A 264 23.55 108.06 40.15
N ARG A 265 23.91 108.43 41.38
CA ARG A 265 24.13 107.45 42.47
C ARG A 265 22.88 106.65 42.79
N ILE A 266 21.71 107.29 42.91
CA ILE A 266 20.43 106.61 43.16
C ILE A 266 20.12 105.57 42.08
N LYS A 267 20.35 105.90 40.78
CA LYS A 267 20.14 104.91 39.70
C LYS A 267 21.21 103.81 39.68
N VAL A 268 22.46 104.10 40.01
CA VAL A 268 23.53 103.09 40.11
C VAL A 268 23.26 102.08 41.23
N GLU A 269 22.85 102.54 42.41
CA GLU A 269 22.48 101.65 43.53
C GLU A 269 21.24 100.79 43.21
N HIS A 270 20.25 101.38 42.52
CA HIS A 270 19.09 100.64 42.03
C HIS A 270 19.48 99.55 41.02
N LEU A 271 20.33 99.87 40.04
CA LEU A 271 20.86 98.88 39.09
C LEU A 271 21.69 97.79 39.76
N GLN A 272 22.56 98.13 40.71
CA GLN A 272 23.39 97.15 41.41
C GLN A 272 22.55 96.16 42.23
N THR A 273 21.57 96.66 42.99
CA THR A 273 20.65 95.81 43.77
C THR A 273 19.73 94.98 42.88
N TRP A 274 19.28 95.52 41.74
CA TRP A 274 18.48 94.80 40.75
C TRP A 274 19.28 93.69 40.03
N ILE A 275 20.51 93.95 39.57
CA ILE A 275 21.36 92.92 38.95
C ILE A 275 21.64 91.78 39.94
N LEU A 276 21.91 92.09 41.21
CA LEU A 276 22.13 91.09 42.26
C LEU A 276 20.90 90.19 42.49
N SER A 277 19.67 90.73 42.41
CA SER A 277 18.46 89.90 42.56
C SER A 277 18.26 88.94 41.37
N LEU A 278 18.56 89.37 40.14
CA LEU A 278 18.53 88.49 38.96
C LEU A 278 19.64 87.42 38.99
N GLU A 279 20.83 87.76 39.47
CA GLU A 279 21.94 86.82 39.68
C GLU A 279 21.55 85.74 40.72
N GLN A 280 20.90 86.13 41.82
CA GLN A 280 20.37 85.20 42.83
C GLN A 280 19.24 84.31 42.26
N GLU A 281 18.31 84.87 41.50
CA GLU A 281 17.21 84.08 40.93
C GLU A 281 17.72 83.01 39.95
N LYS A 282 18.65 83.39 39.06
CA LYS A 282 19.31 82.46 38.13
C LYS A 282 20.03 81.31 38.84
N GLN A 283 20.66 81.59 40.00
CA GLN A 283 21.28 80.55 40.84
C GLN A 283 20.22 79.60 41.46
N GLY A 284 19.07 80.13 41.87
CA GLY A 284 17.95 79.36 42.42
C GLY A 284 17.31 78.35 41.45
N LEU A 285 17.45 78.55 40.13
CA LEU A 285 16.79 77.71 39.11
C LEU A 285 17.47 76.36 38.82
N GLN A 286 18.65 76.08 39.38
CA GLN A 286 19.34 74.77 39.32
C GLN A 286 19.45 74.13 37.90
N LEU A 287 19.83 74.95 36.92
CA LEU A 287 19.64 74.72 35.48
C LEU A 287 20.32 73.46 34.88
N ARG A 288 21.23 72.80 35.60
CA ARG A 288 22.03 71.67 35.09
C ARG A 288 21.23 70.36 34.93
N GLN A 289 20.27 70.09 35.81
CA GLN A 289 19.42 68.87 35.76
C GLN A 289 18.00 69.23 36.20
N VAL A 290 17.14 69.56 35.23
CA VAL A 290 15.76 69.98 35.49
C VAL A 290 14.81 68.79 35.30
N ALA A 291 14.12 68.40 36.38
CA ALA A 291 13.14 67.31 36.33
C ALA A 291 12.02 67.61 35.30
N ARG A 292 11.63 66.61 34.50
CA ARG A 292 10.71 66.78 33.35
C ARG A 292 9.50 67.67 33.63
N ARG A 293 8.79 67.44 34.75
CA ARG A 293 7.59 68.19 35.17
C ARG A 293 7.82 69.67 35.53
N ARG A 294 9.07 70.12 35.57
CA ARG A 294 9.47 71.52 35.83
C ARG A 294 10.13 72.17 34.60
N LEU A 295 10.50 71.41 33.57
CA LEU A 295 11.31 71.88 32.44
C LEU A 295 10.66 73.07 31.72
N GLU A 296 9.40 72.93 31.30
CA GLU A 296 8.59 74.01 30.70
C GLU A 296 8.48 75.26 31.60
N LYS A 297 8.39 75.06 32.93
CA LYS A 297 8.26 76.15 33.91
C LYS A 297 9.59 76.88 34.18
N VAL A 298 10.72 76.18 34.03
CA VAL A 298 12.05 76.79 34.09
C VAL A 298 12.35 77.51 32.78
N ILE A 299 11.94 76.97 31.63
CA ILE A 299 12.03 77.66 30.33
C ILE A 299 11.24 78.96 30.35
N SER A 300 9.97 78.97 30.78
CA SER A 300 9.18 80.20 30.84
C SER A 300 9.66 81.19 31.91
N ARG A 301 10.30 80.71 32.99
CA ARG A 301 10.98 81.60 33.93
C ARG A 301 12.26 82.22 33.36
N LEU A 302 13.06 81.46 32.60
CA LEU A 302 14.21 82.01 31.88
C LEU A 302 13.80 82.99 30.77
N GLN A 303 12.68 82.75 30.08
CA GLN A 303 12.12 83.69 29.11
C GLN A 303 11.73 85.02 29.78
N SER A 304 11.00 84.97 30.90
CA SER A 304 10.65 86.20 31.65
C SER A 304 11.85 86.87 32.33
N LEU A 305 12.92 86.14 32.67
CA LEU A 305 14.21 86.72 33.06
C LEU A 305 14.93 87.41 31.88
N LEU A 306 14.83 86.88 30.67
CA LEU A 306 15.38 87.51 29.46
C LEU A 306 14.62 88.82 29.13
N GLU A 307 13.29 88.82 29.22
CA GLU A 307 12.47 90.04 29.10
C GLU A 307 12.82 91.10 30.16
N GLN A 308 13.12 90.68 31.39
CA GLN A 308 13.58 91.59 32.45
C GLN A 308 14.98 92.13 32.17
N LEU A 309 15.91 91.29 31.69
CA LEU A 309 17.25 91.72 31.31
C LEU A 309 17.24 92.79 30.21
N GLY A 310 16.32 92.70 29.23
CA GLY A 310 16.13 93.76 28.23
C GLY A 310 15.77 95.12 28.82
N ARG A 311 14.89 95.17 29.84
CA ARG A 311 14.56 96.41 30.58
C ARG A 311 15.73 96.92 31.42
N GLY A 312 16.64 96.02 31.81
CA GLY A 312 17.92 96.37 32.43
C GLY A 312 18.89 97.04 31.47
N GLU A 313 18.99 96.55 30.23
CA GLU A 313 19.79 97.19 29.19
C GLU A 313 19.34 98.65 28.95
N GLU A 314 18.02 98.91 28.93
CA GLU A 314 17.45 100.27 28.86
C GLU A 314 17.86 101.16 30.06
N GLN A 315 17.73 100.68 31.31
CA GLN A 315 18.11 101.46 32.49
C GLN A 315 19.63 101.69 32.58
N VAL A 316 20.45 100.74 32.13
CA VAL A 316 21.90 100.92 32.01
C VAL A 316 22.24 101.97 30.95
N GLU A 317 21.46 102.09 29.87
CA GLU A 317 21.61 103.18 28.89
C GLU A 317 21.20 104.55 29.47
N GLU A 318 20.18 104.62 30.32
CA GLU A 318 19.85 105.86 31.06
C GLU A 318 20.99 106.29 31.99
N VAL A 319 21.63 105.35 32.69
CA VAL A 319 22.78 105.63 33.55
C VAL A 319 24.03 105.96 32.73
N ALA A 320 24.17 105.42 31.51
CA ALA A 320 25.20 105.84 30.56
C ALA A 320 25.04 107.30 30.13
N LYS A 321 23.79 107.78 29.95
CA LYS A 321 23.50 109.19 29.62
C LYS A 321 23.84 110.13 30.79
N LEU A 322 23.39 109.80 32.01
CA LEU A 322 23.76 110.55 33.22
C LEU A 322 25.27 110.56 33.48
N CYS A 323 25.97 109.45 33.21
CA CYS A 323 27.43 109.37 33.23
C CYS A 323 28.08 110.36 32.25
N GLN A 324 27.52 110.56 31.05
CA GLN A 324 28.05 111.50 30.07
C GLN A 324 27.84 112.96 30.50
N GLU A 325 26.68 113.29 31.08
CA GLU A 325 26.38 114.62 31.63
C GLU A 325 27.33 114.99 32.79
N LEU A 326 27.64 114.03 33.67
CA LEU A 326 28.62 114.22 34.75
C LEU A 326 30.06 114.33 34.22
N VAL A 327 30.45 113.51 33.24
CA VAL A 327 31.77 113.58 32.59
C VAL A 327 31.97 114.87 31.76
N ALA A 328 30.89 115.59 31.44
CA ALA A 328 30.95 116.90 30.80
C ALA A 328 31.08 118.07 31.80
N SER A 329 30.94 117.82 33.10
CA SER A 329 30.79 118.88 34.12
C SER A 329 31.65 118.69 35.39
N CYS A 330 32.43 117.62 35.48
CA CYS A 330 33.33 117.32 36.60
C CYS A 330 34.82 117.35 36.20
N ASP A 331 35.68 117.27 37.22
CA ASP A 331 37.14 117.23 37.05
C ASP A 331 37.63 115.91 36.40
N PRO A 332 38.65 115.93 35.51
CA PRO A 332 39.11 114.76 34.75
C PRO A 332 39.54 113.53 35.57
N SER A 333 39.90 113.72 36.85
CA SER A 333 40.39 112.69 37.76
C SER A 333 39.36 111.59 38.07
N ILE A 334 38.06 111.90 38.03
CA ILE A 334 36.97 110.98 38.38
C ILE A 334 36.37 110.30 37.13
N HIS A 335 36.67 110.79 35.92
CA HIS A 335 36.10 110.26 34.67
C HIS A 335 36.48 108.81 34.37
N SER A 336 37.60 108.32 34.93
CA SER A 336 37.99 106.89 34.86
C SER A 336 37.10 106.02 35.75
N ILE A 337 36.80 106.47 36.97
CA ILE A 337 36.04 105.72 37.98
C ILE A 337 34.58 105.55 37.54
N ILE A 338 33.90 106.66 37.18
CA ILE A 338 32.49 106.63 36.76
C ILE A 338 32.30 105.75 35.49
N LYS A 339 33.26 105.80 34.55
CA LYS A 339 33.23 104.94 33.35
C LYS A 339 33.52 103.47 33.67
N ALA A 340 34.42 103.18 34.62
CA ALA A 340 34.68 101.80 35.07
C ALA A 340 33.46 101.20 35.78
N GLU A 341 32.80 101.97 36.65
CA GLU A 341 31.52 101.57 37.27
C GLU A 341 30.48 101.23 36.19
N LEU A 342 30.26 102.12 35.22
CA LEU A 342 29.30 101.90 34.12
C LEU A 342 29.62 100.63 33.29
N VAL A 343 30.88 100.47 32.87
CA VAL A 343 31.30 99.30 32.06
C VAL A 343 31.12 98.00 32.85
N SER A 344 31.36 98.01 34.17
CA SER A 344 31.14 96.82 35.01
C SER A 344 29.65 96.39 35.06
N LEU A 345 28.73 97.35 35.06
CA LEU A 345 27.28 97.08 35.03
C LEU A 345 26.84 96.55 33.66
N GLN A 346 27.30 97.19 32.58
CA GLN A 346 27.09 96.73 31.20
C GLN A 346 27.57 95.29 31.02
N GLN A 347 28.80 94.98 31.45
CA GLN A 347 29.38 93.65 31.32
C GLN A 347 28.65 92.58 32.16
N ARG A 348 28.14 92.92 33.36
CA ARG A 348 27.33 92.00 34.16
C ARG A 348 26.01 91.67 33.49
N VAL A 349 25.28 92.66 32.98
CA VAL A 349 23.99 92.45 32.28
C VAL A 349 24.19 91.61 31.02
N THR A 350 25.18 91.92 30.17
CA THR A 350 25.44 91.14 28.94
C THR A 350 25.89 89.71 29.23
N ASN A 351 26.76 89.50 30.23
CA ASN A 351 27.16 88.15 30.66
C ASN A 351 25.98 87.37 31.24
N MET A 352 25.11 88.03 31.99
CA MET A 352 23.89 87.42 32.53
C MET A 352 22.95 86.96 31.43
N ARG A 353 22.70 87.82 30.44
CA ARG A 353 21.88 87.57 29.25
C ARG A 353 22.41 86.43 28.39
N ALA A 354 23.67 86.48 27.96
CA ALA A 354 24.28 85.39 27.18
C ALA A 354 24.21 84.04 27.93
N GLY A 355 24.37 84.08 29.26
CA GLY A 355 24.15 82.91 30.12
C GLY A 355 22.70 82.43 30.20
N VAL A 356 21.70 83.32 30.15
CA VAL A 356 20.27 82.94 30.12
C VAL A 356 19.90 82.38 28.74
N GLU A 357 20.33 83.02 27.66
CA GLU A 357 20.10 82.58 26.27
C GLU A 357 20.70 81.18 26.00
N THR A 358 21.93 80.92 26.48
CA THR A 358 22.56 79.60 26.35
C THR A 358 21.82 78.52 27.16
N TRP A 359 21.47 78.75 28.43
CA TRP A 359 20.67 77.78 29.20
C TRP A 359 19.27 77.55 28.61
N LEU A 360 18.63 78.58 28.07
CA LEU A 360 17.34 78.50 27.38
C LEU A 360 17.44 77.62 26.12
N SER A 361 18.48 77.79 25.31
CA SER A 361 18.74 76.95 24.12
C SER A 361 18.98 75.47 24.49
N TYR A 362 19.71 75.21 25.58
CA TYR A 362 19.99 73.86 26.09
C TYR A 362 18.71 73.17 26.61
N LEU A 363 17.90 73.88 27.40
CA LEU A 363 16.64 73.34 27.93
C LEU A 363 15.59 73.14 26.83
N ASN A 364 15.52 74.02 25.84
CA ASN A 364 14.67 73.82 24.66
C ASN A 364 15.10 72.56 23.88
N ARG A 365 16.40 72.39 23.57
CA ARG A 365 16.90 71.16 22.93
C ARG A 365 16.56 69.91 23.74
N SER A 366 16.67 69.98 25.08
CA SER A 366 16.27 68.87 25.93
C SER A 366 14.75 68.62 25.92
N SER A 367 13.93 69.64 25.70
CA SER A 367 12.48 69.53 25.51
C SER A 367 12.15 68.81 24.19
N ASP A 368 12.82 69.19 23.10
CA ASP A 368 12.63 68.58 21.78
C ASP A 368 13.01 67.09 21.79
N LEU A 369 14.11 66.74 22.46
CA LEU A 369 14.52 65.35 22.67
C LEU A 369 13.49 64.57 23.51
N TRP A 370 12.90 65.21 24.53
CA TRP A 370 11.85 64.61 25.35
C TRP A 370 10.57 64.31 24.58
N GLN A 371 10.15 65.23 23.70
CA GLN A 371 9.00 65.03 22.81
C GLN A 371 9.27 63.88 21.85
N ARG A 372 10.40 63.91 21.11
CA ARG A 372 10.80 62.82 20.19
C ARG A 372 10.84 61.45 20.86
N TYR A 373 11.34 61.38 22.11
CA TYR A 373 11.35 60.13 22.87
C TYR A 373 9.92 59.65 23.20
N GLU A 374 9.02 60.54 23.65
CA GLU A 374 7.62 60.17 23.96
C GLU A 374 6.82 59.83 22.69
N ASP A 375 7.07 60.49 21.55
CA ASP A 375 6.43 60.22 20.26
C ASP A 375 6.81 58.84 19.71
N VAL A 376 8.10 58.48 19.74
CA VAL A 376 8.57 57.14 19.33
C VAL A 376 8.12 56.08 20.34
N TYR A 377 8.17 56.37 21.64
CA TYR A 377 7.68 55.46 22.68
C TYR A 377 6.18 55.18 22.55
N SER A 378 5.35 56.21 22.35
CA SER A 378 3.90 56.07 22.24
C SER A 378 3.48 55.37 20.95
N ARG A 379 4.12 55.66 19.81
CA ARG A 379 3.95 54.89 18.56
C ARG A 379 4.25 53.41 18.78
N LEU A 380 5.42 53.08 19.31
CA LEU A 380 5.81 51.70 19.58
C LEU A 380 4.86 51.00 20.56
N ASN A 381 4.47 51.67 21.65
CA ASN A 381 3.58 51.11 22.66
C ASN A 381 2.16 50.89 22.12
N SER A 382 1.66 51.74 21.21
CA SER A 382 0.37 51.52 20.55
C SER A 382 0.45 50.27 19.65
N ILE A 383 1.41 50.25 18.71
CA ILE A 383 1.54 49.16 17.73
C ILE A 383 1.73 47.81 18.42
N LEU A 384 2.58 47.72 19.46
CA LEU A 384 2.75 46.48 20.21
C LEU A 384 1.49 46.08 20.99
N SER A 385 0.70 47.05 21.48
CA SER A 385 -0.59 46.76 22.11
C SER A 385 -1.62 46.23 21.10
N ASP A 386 -1.62 46.74 19.87
CA ASP A 386 -2.51 46.27 18.79
C ASP A 386 -2.16 44.83 18.37
N TYR A 387 -0.87 44.50 18.27
CA TYR A 387 -0.43 43.11 18.04
C TYR A 387 -0.68 42.19 19.24
N GLN A 388 -0.59 42.69 20.47
CA GLN A 388 -0.93 41.92 21.67
C GLN A 388 -2.43 41.62 21.74
N ALA A 389 -3.30 42.54 21.30
CA ALA A 389 -4.74 42.31 21.22
C ALA A 389 -5.10 41.23 20.18
N ARG A 390 -4.44 41.20 19.02
CA ARG A 390 -4.66 40.14 18.00
C ARG A 390 -4.26 38.73 18.46
N LEU A 391 -3.42 38.62 19.50
CA LEU A 391 -3.10 37.34 20.12
C LEU A 391 -4.14 36.84 21.14
N SER A 392 -5.18 37.61 21.45
CA SER A 392 -6.32 37.11 22.26
C SER A 392 -7.41 36.43 21.45
N GLU A 393 -7.29 36.37 20.12
CA GLU A 393 -8.16 35.55 19.27
C GLU A 393 -7.78 34.06 19.40
N ASP A 394 -8.78 33.17 19.36
CA ASP A 394 -8.56 31.72 19.35
C ASP A 394 -7.91 31.25 18.03
N LEU A 395 -7.16 30.14 18.06
CA LEU A 395 -6.53 29.61 16.86
C LEU A 395 -7.59 28.88 15.99
N PRO A 396 -7.69 29.17 14.68
CA PRO A 396 -8.58 28.42 13.80
C PRO A 396 -8.13 26.97 13.64
N CYS A 397 -9.09 26.10 13.31
CA CYS A 397 -8.85 24.67 13.15
C CYS A 397 -9.01 24.22 11.68
N ASP A 398 -9.93 24.84 10.91
CA ASP A 398 -10.18 24.57 9.50
C ASP A 398 -8.92 24.68 8.62
N PHE A 399 -8.69 23.67 7.77
CA PHE A 399 -7.47 23.58 6.94
C PHE A 399 -7.21 24.79 6.03
N GLY A 400 -8.28 25.42 5.50
CA GLY A 400 -8.18 26.63 4.68
C GLY A 400 -7.81 27.87 5.50
N CYS A 401 -8.54 28.09 6.60
CA CYS A 401 -8.31 29.22 7.51
C CYS A 401 -6.93 29.16 8.16
N VAL A 402 -6.44 27.96 8.51
CA VAL A 402 -5.09 27.70 9.04
C VAL A 402 -4.01 28.21 8.10
N LYS A 403 -4.10 27.96 6.78
CA LYS A 403 -3.13 28.48 5.80
C LYS A 403 -3.12 30.00 5.75
N GLU A 404 -4.28 30.62 5.74
CA GLU A 404 -4.38 32.09 5.74
C GLU A 404 -3.86 32.71 7.05
N THR A 405 -4.10 32.11 8.22
CA THR A 405 -3.62 32.66 9.49
C THR A 405 -2.14 32.45 9.72
N ILE A 406 -1.55 31.34 9.24
CA ILE A 406 -0.08 31.20 9.13
C ILE A 406 0.51 32.38 8.36
N GLN A 407 -0.02 32.69 7.17
CA GLN A 407 0.45 33.84 6.38
C GLN A 407 0.27 35.17 7.14
N LYS A 408 -0.92 35.43 7.69
CA LYS A 408 -1.19 36.66 8.47
C LYS A 408 -0.27 36.80 9.69
N TYR A 409 0.14 35.69 10.32
CA TYR A 409 1.08 35.67 11.44
C TYR A 409 2.54 35.83 11.00
N HIS A 410 2.97 35.31 9.84
CA HIS A 410 4.28 35.64 9.27
C HIS A 410 4.37 37.14 8.91
N GLU A 411 3.33 37.70 8.29
CA GLU A 411 3.25 39.13 7.96
C GLU A 411 3.29 40.00 9.24
N ALA A 412 2.59 39.59 10.30
CA ALA A 412 2.68 40.23 11.62
C ALA A 412 4.08 40.13 12.23
N THR A 413 4.74 38.98 12.11
CA THR A 413 6.11 38.75 12.63
C THR A 413 7.12 39.64 11.90
N ALA A 414 7.09 39.69 10.57
CA ALA A 414 7.94 40.57 9.77
C ALA A 414 7.70 42.06 10.08
N ALA A 415 6.45 42.47 10.30
CA ALA A 415 6.12 43.83 10.72
C ALA A 415 6.66 44.16 12.13
N LEU A 416 6.55 43.22 13.08
CA LEU A 416 7.17 43.36 14.40
C LEU A 416 8.70 43.45 14.28
N GLU A 417 9.34 42.67 13.42
CA GLU A 417 10.78 42.72 13.15
C GLU A 417 11.22 44.10 12.61
N ALA A 418 10.46 44.69 11.69
CA ALA A 418 10.71 46.03 11.13
C ALA A 418 10.75 47.15 12.19
N LEU A 419 10.03 47.02 13.31
CA LEU A 419 10.10 47.96 14.45
C LEU A 419 11.48 47.99 15.16
N SER A 420 12.46 47.20 14.71
CA SER A 420 13.85 47.28 15.16
C SER A 420 14.48 48.65 14.85
N GLY A 421 14.12 49.28 13.73
CA GLY A 421 14.55 50.65 13.39
C GLY A 421 14.08 51.67 14.42
N ASP A 422 12.77 51.67 14.73
CA ASP A 422 12.16 52.54 15.74
C ASP A 422 12.74 52.32 17.15
N LEU A 423 13.02 51.07 17.54
CA LEU A 423 13.71 50.77 18.80
C LEU A 423 15.15 51.31 18.82
N SER A 424 15.87 51.29 17.69
CA SER A 424 17.20 51.90 17.60
C SER A 424 17.15 53.43 17.69
N LEU A 425 16.10 54.06 17.16
CA LEU A 425 15.84 55.49 17.30
C LEU A 425 15.47 55.86 18.75
N LEU A 426 14.66 55.03 19.42
CA LEU A 426 14.33 55.19 20.84
C LEU A 426 15.57 55.05 21.73
N ARG A 427 16.51 54.17 21.36
CA ARG A 427 17.80 54.02 22.05
C ARG A 427 18.71 55.23 21.84
N THR A 428 18.87 55.71 20.61
CA THR A 428 19.74 56.87 20.31
C THR A 428 19.22 58.16 20.92
N THR A 429 17.90 58.42 20.86
CA THR A 429 17.29 59.58 21.55
C THR A 429 17.41 59.50 23.08
N ARG A 430 17.41 58.29 23.65
CA ARG A 430 17.71 58.04 25.07
C ARG A 430 19.19 58.28 25.40
N GLU A 431 20.11 57.96 24.49
CA GLU A 431 21.55 58.17 24.63
C GLU A 431 21.93 59.66 24.53
N GLU A 432 21.36 60.40 23.57
CA GLU A 432 21.53 61.86 23.42
C GLU A 432 21.04 62.69 24.62
N MET A 433 20.23 62.11 25.50
CA MET A 433 19.58 62.80 26.62
C MET A 433 20.23 62.54 27.99
N ILE A 434 21.17 61.58 28.10
CA ILE A 434 21.66 61.09 29.41
C ILE A 434 22.14 62.22 30.33
N ASP A 435 22.86 63.22 29.79
CA ASP A 435 23.45 64.32 30.56
C ASP A 435 22.46 65.39 31.03
N SER A 436 21.28 65.52 30.40
CA SER A 436 20.25 66.48 30.81
C SER A 436 19.22 65.90 31.80
N LEU A 437 19.24 64.58 32.01
CA LEU A 437 18.26 63.85 32.81
C LEU A 437 18.50 63.93 34.32
N THR A 438 17.40 63.87 35.07
CA THR A 438 17.45 63.56 36.50
C THR A 438 17.52 62.05 36.75
N PRO A 439 18.13 61.58 37.86
CA PRO A 439 18.20 60.15 38.20
C PRO A 439 16.86 59.36 38.28
N PRO A 440 15.69 59.93 38.60
CA PRO A 440 14.41 59.23 38.43
C PRO A 440 13.93 59.23 36.97
N ASP A 441 14.10 60.32 36.22
CA ASP A 441 13.67 60.41 34.82
C ASP A 441 14.46 59.41 33.93
N LEU A 442 15.79 59.30 34.13
CA LEU A 442 16.63 58.30 33.46
C LEU A 442 16.21 56.86 33.74
N ARG A 443 15.73 56.58 34.96
CA ARG A 443 15.18 55.26 35.33
C ARG A 443 13.85 54.98 34.63
N LEU A 444 12.95 55.96 34.56
CA LEU A 444 11.69 55.85 33.82
C LEU A 444 11.93 55.56 32.33
N VAL A 445 12.80 56.34 31.69
CA VAL A 445 13.19 56.19 30.28
C VAL A 445 13.82 54.81 30.02
N THR A 446 14.77 54.39 30.86
CA THR A 446 15.43 53.09 30.71
C THR A 446 14.46 51.91 30.91
N HIS A 447 13.58 51.98 31.91
CA HIS A 447 12.56 50.95 32.16
C HIS A 447 11.53 50.87 31.01
N ARG A 448 11.07 52.01 30.50
CA ARG A 448 10.17 52.10 29.33
C ARG A 448 10.80 51.48 28.08
N MET A 449 12.03 51.85 27.76
CA MET A 449 12.77 51.29 26.63
C MET A 449 12.95 49.77 26.77
N TRP A 450 13.30 49.28 27.98
CA TRP A 450 13.39 47.84 28.25
C TRP A 450 12.05 47.13 28.07
N ARG A 451 10.94 47.65 28.63
CA ARG A 451 9.62 47.02 28.54
C ARG A 451 9.11 46.90 27.09
N VAL A 452 9.30 47.93 26.28
CA VAL A 452 8.93 47.91 24.84
C VAL A 452 9.81 46.92 24.06
N THR A 453 11.11 46.87 24.34
CA THR A 453 12.03 45.88 23.75
C THR A 453 11.62 44.45 24.11
N GLN A 454 11.33 44.21 25.39
CA GLN A 454 10.89 42.89 25.89
C GLN A 454 9.53 42.49 25.33
N LEU A 455 8.58 43.42 25.22
CA LEU A 455 7.26 43.16 24.61
C LEU A 455 7.38 42.76 23.14
N LYS A 456 8.23 43.42 22.35
CA LYS A 456 8.50 42.99 20.97
C LYS A 456 9.02 41.55 20.93
N ALA A 457 10.03 41.23 21.75
CA ALA A 457 10.63 39.89 21.75
C ALA A 457 9.62 38.81 22.16
N GLU A 458 8.81 39.09 23.18
CA GLU A 458 7.72 38.23 23.64
C GLU A 458 6.67 38.01 22.54
N LEU A 459 6.20 39.06 21.87
CA LEU A 459 5.21 38.95 20.79
C LEU A 459 5.75 38.18 19.60
N VAL A 460 6.99 38.43 19.16
CA VAL A 460 7.64 37.65 18.09
C VAL A 460 7.72 36.17 18.46
N HIS A 461 8.07 35.84 19.71
CA HIS A 461 8.08 34.46 20.18
C HIS A 461 6.68 33.83 20.18
N GLN A 462 5.66 34.53 20.69
CA GLN A 462 4.27 34.05 20.74
C GLN A 462 3.67 33.85 19.34
N TYR A 463 3.95 34.73 18.37
CA TYR A 463 3.57 34.51 16.97
C TYR A 463 4.32 33.30 16.38
N SER A 464 5.64 33.16 16.62
CA SER A 464 6.40 31.99 16.12
C SER A 464 5.88 30.65 16.68
N LEU A 465 5.48 30.62 17.96
CA LEU A 465 4.87 29.44 18.58
C LEU A 465 3.49 29.13 17.96
N ARG A 466 2.65 30.15 17.75
CA ARG A 466 1.34 29.96 17.08
C ARG A 466 1.50 29.46 15.65
N ILE A 467 2.47 30.00 14.90
CA ILE A 467 2.81 29.53 13.54
C ILE A 467 3.17 28.05 13.59
N SER A 468 4.12 27.63 14.43
CA SER A 468 4.50 26.21 14.60
C SER A 468 3.27 25.33 14.88
N THR A 469 2.42 25.70 15.84
CA THR A 469 1.22 24.88 16.16
C THR A 469 0.16 24.83 15.05
N LEU A 470 0.18 25.78 14.11
CA LEU A 470 -0.68 25.77 12.92
C LEU A 470 -0.04 24.98 11.78
N GLU A 471 1.29 25.02 11.65
CA GLU A 471 2.07 24.18 10.73
C GLU A 471 1.95 22.69 11.14
N ASP A 472 2.11 22.35 12.42
CA ASP A 472 1.93 21.00 12.96
C ASP A 472 0.54 20.43 12.59
N ARG A 473 -0.53 21.22 12.77
CA ARG A 473 -1.91 20.86 12.37
C ARG A 473 -2.02 20.62 10.86
N LEU A 474 -1.37 21.46 10.07
CA LEU A 474 -1.39 21.41 8.61
C LEU A 474 -0.56 20.24 8.05
N GLU A 475 0.47 19.79 8.77
CA GLU A 475 1.17 18.53 8.50
C GLU A 475 0.32 17.31 8.85
N LEU A 476 -0.40 17.32 9.99
CA LEU A 476 -1.32 16.23 10.35
C LEU A 476 -2.41 16.01 9.29
N TRP A 477 -3.05 17.08 8.80
CA TRP A 477 -4.02 17.00 7.69
C TRP A 477 -3.42 16.36 6.42
N GLN A 478 -2.17 16.70 6.06
CA GLN A 478 -1.49 16.14 4.89
C GLN A 478 -1.05 14.69 5.09
N LEU A 479 -0.57 14.35 6.29
CA LEU A 479 -0.19 13.00 6.68
C LEU A 479 -1.41 12.07 6.67
N TYR A 480 -2.53 12.52 7.23
CA TYR A 480 -3.80 11.80 7.20
C TYR A 480 -4.24 11.46 5.77
N ASP A 481 -4.30 12.46 4.89
CA ASP A 481 -4.74 12.26 3.49
C ASP A 481 -3.77 11.36 2.70
N THR A 482 -2.46 11.53 2.92
CA THR A 482 -1.42 10.66 2.34
C THR A 482 -1.59 9.21 2.80
N ARG A 483 -1.82 8.98 4.10
CA ARG A 483 -2.03 7.63 4.66
C ARG A 483 -3.36 7.03 4.23
N TYR A 484 -4.42 7.82 4.11
CA TYR A 484 -5.71 7.40 3.57
C TYR A 484 -5.54 6.85 2.14
N HIS A 485 -4.84 7.58 1.27
CA HIS A 485 -4.56 7.11 -0.09
C HIS A 485 -3.63 5.88 -0.14
N GLN A 486 -2.62 5.79 0.74
CA GLN A 486 -1.78 4.59 0.85
C GLN A 486 -2.55 3.37 1.36
N PHE A 487 -3.45 3.56 2.33
CA PHE A 487 -4.35 2.52 2.84
C PHE A 487 -5.28 2.01 1.72
N LEU A 488 -5.85 2.91 0.90
CA LEU A 488 -6.70 2.51 -0.23
C LEU A 488 -5.93 1.83 -1.37
N SER A 489 -4.67 2.19 -1.62
CA SER A 489 -3.81 1.43 -2.55
C SER A 489 -3.58 0.02 -2.01
N TRP A 490 -3.10 -0.10 -0.77
CA TRP A 490 -2.90 -1.41 -0.13
C TRP A 490 -4.18 -2.24 -0.10
N ALA A 491 -5.33 -1.62 0.17
CA ALA A 491 -6.63 -2.27 0.18
C ALA A 491 -6.95 -2.94 -1.17
N LYS A 492 -6.72 -2.21 -2.27
CA LYS A 492 -6.89 -2.72 -3.64
C LYS A 492 -5.86 -3.78 -3.99
N ASP A 493 -4.59 -3.58 -3.62
CA ASP A 493 -3.53 -4.55 -3.85
C ASP A 493 -3.84 -5.87 -3.10
N MET A 494 -4.32 -5.78 -1.86
CA MET A 494 -4.77 -6.91 -1.05
C MET A 494 -6.00 -7.61 -1.64
N GLU A 495 -6.96 -6.85 -2.17
CA GLU A 495 -8.12 -7.39 -2.89
C GLU A 495 -7.67 -8.23 -4.10
N THR A 496 -6.74 -7.72 -4.91
CA THR A 496 -6.20 -8.47 -6.06
C THR A 496 -5.36 -9.69 -5.66
N LYS A 497 -4.68 -9.69 -4.50
CA LYS A 497 -4.00 -10.88 -3.94
C LYS A 497 -4.98 -12.00 -3.54
N ILE A 498 -6.19 -11.64 -3.10
CA ILE A 498 -7.25 -12.59 -2.69
C ILE A 498 -7.93 -13.21 -3.93
N GLU A 499 -8.00 -12.45 -5.03
CA GLU A 499 -8.52 -12.94 -6.32
C GLU A 499 -7.49 -13.77 -7.09
N GLY A 500 -6.31 -13.21 -7.36
CA GLY A 500 -5.25 -13.75 -8.23
C GLY A 500 -4.48 -14.96 -7.69
N GLY A 501 -5.14 -15.82 -6.91
CA GLY A 501 -4.57 -17.07 -6.40
C GLY A 501 -4.58 -18.23 -7.39
N SER A 502 -5.08 -18.03 -8.63
CA SER A 502 -5.44 -19.08 -9.59
C SER A 502 -4.31 -20.01 -10.05
N GLU A 503 -3.04 -19.59 -9.96
CA GLU A 503 -1.90 -20.48 -10.25
C GLU A 503 -1.64 -21.48 -9.10
N GLN A 504 -2.13 -21.21 -7.89
CA GLN A 504 -1.73 -21.93 -6.68
C GLN A 504 -2.74 -23.02 -6.29
N TYR A 505 -2.22 -24.21 -6.00
CA TYR A 505 -3.04 -25.36 -5.63
C TYR A 505 -3.97 -25.06 -4.45
N ILE A 506 -5.24 -25.47 -4.50
CA ILE A 506 -6.30 -25.06 -3.53
C ILE A 506 -5.85 -25.13 -2.07
N ASN A 507 -5.27 -26.25 -1.63
CA ASN A 507 -4.82 -26.43 -0.24
C ASN A 507 -3.66 -25.51 0.17
N THR A 508 -2.93 -24.93 -0.78
CA THR A 508 -1.91 -23.90 -0.52
C THR A 508 -2.51 -22.50 -0.46
N LEU A 509 -3.48 -22.19 -1.33
CA LEU A 509 -4.20 -20.93 -1.35
C LEU A 509 -5.04 -20.74 -0.07
N ILE A 510 -5.71 -21.79 0.41
CA ILE A 510 -6.41 -21.80 1.70
C ILE A 510 -5.46 -21.41 2.84
N ARG A 511 -4.26 -22.02 2.92
CA ARG A 511 -3.28 -21.70 3.97
C ARG A 511 -2.80 -20.26 3.94
N LYS A 512 -2.64 -19.65 2.75
CA LYS A 512 -2.31 -18.23 2.63
C LYS A 512 -3.45 -17.32 3.10
N LEU A 513 -4.68 -17.62 2.69
CA LEU A 513 -5.88 -16.92 3.16
C LEU A 513 -6.07 -17.05 4.69
N GLU A 514 -5.70 -18.20 5.27
CA GLU A 514 -5.77 -18.45 6.71
C GLU A 514 -4.64 -17.83 7.54
N HIS A 515 -3.46 -17.64 6.96
CA HIS A 515 -2.27 -17.21 7.68
C HIS A 515 -1.63 -15.96 7.06
N ASP A 516 -0.84 -16.09 5.99
CA ASP A 516 -0.06 -15.01 5.38
C ASP A 516 -0.90 -13.74 5.13
N TYR A 517 -2.07 -13.89 4.52
CA TYR A 517 -2.97 -12.80 4.15
C TYR A 517 -3.74 -12.27 5.36
N GLN A 518 -4.13 -13.13 6.30
CA GLN A 518 -4.79 -12.71 7.53
C GLN A 518 -3.83 -11.91 8.42
N VAL A 519 -2.55 -12.29 8.47
CA VAL A 519 -1.48 -11.54 9.18
C VAL A 519 -1.17 -10.21 8.47
N GLU A 520 -1.15 -10.16 7.14
CA GLU A 520 -1.00 -8.88 6.41
C GLU A 520 -2.17 -7.93 6.70
N ILE A 521 -3.40 -8.45 6.75
CA ILE A 521 -4.59 -7.69 7.19
C ILE A 521 -4.40 -7.24 8.65
N ASP A 522 -4.19 -8.16 9.59
CA ASP A 522 -4.15 -7.85 11.02
C ASP A 522 -3.05 -6.87 11.41
N THR A 523 -1.88 -6.91 10.74
CA THR A 523 -0.82 -5.90 10.95
C THR A 523 -1.23 -4.51 10.46
N LYS A 524 -2.00 -4.42 9.35
CA LYS A 524 -2.58 -3.18 8.84
C LYS A 524 -3.75 -2.64 9.68
N SER A 525 -4.26 -3.40 10.65
CA SER A 525 -5.30 -2.92 11.58
C SER A 525 -4.86 -1.70 12.39
N ILE A 526 -3.55 -1.59 12.70
CA ILE A 526 -2.97 -0.46 13.44
C ILE A 526 -3.08 0.84 12.64
N GLU A 527 -2.80 0.79 11.34
CA GLU A 527 -2.91 1.96 10.45
C GLU A 527 -4.37 2.37 10.22
N LYS A 528 -5.27 1.40 10.08
CA LYS A 528 -6.72 1.61 10.04
C LYS A 528 -7.27 2.20 11.33
N LEU A 529 -6.77 1.78 12.50
CA LEU A 529 -7.15 2.37 13.79
C LEU A 529 -6.63 3.79 13.93
N TRP A 530 -5.38 4.06 13.56
CA TRP A 530 -4.82 5.42 13.59
C TRP A 530 -5.58 6.37 12.66
N LEU A 531 -5.91 5.94 11.43
CA LEU A 531 -6.74 6.73 10.52
C LEU A 531 -8.13 7.03 11.11
N ILE A 532 -8.77 6.08 11.80
CA ILE A 532 -10.07 6.34 12.43
C ILE A 532 -9.92 7.35 13.58
N SER A 533 -8.95 7.17 14.49
CA SER A 533 -8.78 8.08 15.63
C SER A 533 -8.32 9.48 15.21
N GLU A 534 -7.33 9.60 14.33
CA GLU A 534 -6.84 10.90 13.85
C GLU A 534 -7.91 11.60 13.00
N GLY A 535 -8.67 10.84 12.21
CA GLY A 535 -9.82 11.36 11.48
C GLY A 535 -10.91 11.91 12.40
N GLU A 536 -11.23 11.21 13.50
CA GLU A 536 -12.23 11.64 14.49
C GLU A 536 -11.75 12.88 15.30
N GLU A 537 -10.45 12.98 15.63
CA GLU A 537 -9.85 14.18 16.23
C GLU A 537 -9.87 15.38 15.26
N LEU A 538 -9.44 15.20 13.99
CA LEU A 538 -9.50 16.24 12.96
C LEU A 538 -10.94 16.71 12.69
N LEU A 539 -11.91 15.79 12.73
CA LEU A 539 -13.33 16.08 12.56
C LEU A 539 -13.83 17.04 13.65
N SER A 540 -13.45 16.82 14.91
CA SER A 540 -13.74 17.73 16.03
C SER A 540 -13.19 19.16 15.85
N CYS A 541 -12.22 19.31 14.96
CA CYS A 541 -11.47 20.52 14.66
C CYS A 541 -11.67 20.99 13.20
N SER A 542 -12.86 20.77 12.62
CA SER A 542 -13.15 21.10 11.22
C SER A 542 -14.51 21.78 11.03
N ASN A 543 -14.66 22.53 9.93
CA ASN A 543 -15.93 23.14 9.53
C ASN A 543 -16.89 22.12 8.88
N GLU A 544 -18.15 22.50 8.72
CA GLU A 544 -19.25 21.62 8.31
C GLU A 544 -18.98 20.86 6.99
N GLU A 545 -18.33 21.49 6.00
CA GLU A 545 -17.96 20.84 4.74
C GLU A 545 -16.80 19.84 4.92
N GLN A 546 -15.77 20.22 5.69
CA GLN A 546 -14.59 19.37 5.95
C GLN A 546 -14.91 18.20 6.88
N ALA A 547 -15.75 18.40 7.89
CA ALA A 547 -16.31 17.35 8.74
C ALA A 547 -17.07 16.33 7.90
N ALA A 548 -17.96 16.80 7.01
CA ALA A 548 -18.71 15.93 6.11
C ALA A 548 -17.85 15.24 5.04
N GLU A 549 -16.61 15.68 4.78
CA GLU A 549 -15.64 14.92 3.98
C GLU A 549 -14.91 13.88 4.83
N LEU A 550 -14.45 14.25 6.03
CA LEU A 550 -13.79 13.35 6.99
C LEU A 550 -14.69 12.18 7.37
N GLU A 551 -15.96 12.42 7.72
CA GLU A 551 -16.94 11.36 7.99
C GLU A 551 -17.01 10.35 6.84
N LYS A 552 -17.06 10.83 5.59
CA LYS A 552 -17.08 9.96 4.40
C LYS A 552 -15.76 9.19 4.23
N LYS A 553 -14.61 9.81 4.49
CA LYS A 553 -13.29 9.13 4.47
C LYS A 553 -13.21 8.05 5.55
N ILE A 554 -13.64 8.35 6.77
CA ILE A 554 -13.66 7.44 7.94
C ILE A 554 -14.60 6.26 7.71
N GLU A 555 -15.84 6.49 7.26
CA GLU A 555 -16.77 5.41 6.91
C GLU A 555 -16.30 4.61 5.68
N HIS A 556 -15.61 5.24 4.72
CA HIS A 556 -14.98 4.51 3.61
C HIS A 556 -13.83 3.60 4.09
N ILE A 557 -13.01 4.03 5.06
CA ILE A 557 -11.99 3.17 5.71
C ILE A 557 -12.67 2.00 6.43
N LYS A 558 -13.73 2.25 7.20
CA LYS A 558 -14.49 1.21 7.91
C LYS A 558 -15.11 0.19 6.93
N ALA A 559 -15.70 0.67 5.82
CA ALA A 559 -16.33 -0.15 4.80
C ALA A 559 -15.32 -0.97 3.97
N THR A 560 -14.24 -0.36 3.48
CA THR A 560 -13.20 -1.06 2.70
C THR A 560 -12.44 -2.10 3.53
N TRP A 561 -12.15 -1.78 4.80
CA TRP A 561 -11.61 -2.75 5.76
C TRP A 561 -12.53 -3.98 5.91
N LYS A 562 -13.82 -3.74 6.13
CA LYS A 562 -14.81 -4.82 6.26
C LYS A 562 -14.89 -5.64 4.97
N HIS A 563 -14.96 -4.99 3.82
CA HIS A 563 -15.02 -5.64 2.50
C HIS A 563 -13.86 -6.60 2.29
N ILE A 564 -12.61 -6.21 2.60
CA ILE A 564 -11.44 -7.10 2.47
C ILE A 564 -11.53 -8.30 3.41
N HIS A 565 -11.94 -8.09 4.66
CA HIS A 565 -12.07 -9.18 5.63
C HIS A 565 -13.20 -10.15 5.26
N ASP A 566 -14.37 -9.63 4.88
CA ASP A 566 -15.52 -10.41 4.40
C ASP A 566 -15.18 -11.16 3.10
N LYS A 567 -14.41 -10.56 2.18
CA LYS A 567 -13.95 -11.19 0.92
C LYS A 567 -12.90 -12.27 1.17
N CYS A 568 -11.91 -12.02 2.04
CA CYS A 568 -10.89 -13.00 2.43
C CYS A 568 -11.52 -14.24 3.09
N THR A 569 -12.39 -14.02 4.08
CA THR A 569 -13.11 -15.09 4.78
C THR A 569 -14.09 -15.83 3.88
N SER A 570 -14.81 -15.15 2.99
CA SER A 570 -15.68 -15.79 2.00
C SER A 570 -14.89 -16.64 0.99
N ARG A 571 -13.78 -16.12 0.46
CA ARG A 571 -12.89 -16.83 -0.47
C ARG A 571 -12.33 -18.10 0.16
N LYS A 572 -11.82 -17.99 1.40
CA LYS A 572 -11.39 -19.11 2.23
C LYS A 572 -12.51 -20.16 2.37
N GLN A 573 -13.69 -19.73 2.81
CA GLN A 573 -14.80 -20.66 3.07
C GLN A 573 -15.20 -21.41 1.81
N LYS A 574 -15.32 -20.74 0.65
CA LYS A 574 -15.66 -21.41 -0.63
C LYS A 574 -14.63 -22.46 -1.04
N LEU A 575 -13.34 -22.13 -0.92
CA LEU A 575 -12.27 -23.09 -1.19
C LEU A 575 -12.32 -24.28 -0.21
N GLN A 576 -12.63 -24.05 1.06
CA GLN A 576 -12.82 -25.13 2.05
C GLN A 576 -14.06 -25.97 1.74
N ASP A 577 -15.18 -25.36 1.35
CA ASP A 577 -16.42 -26.03 0.93
C ASP A 577 -16.14 -26.98 -0.25
N ILE A 578 -15.49 -26.48 -1.31
CA ILE A 578 -15.03 -27.24 -2.49
C ILE A 578 -14.18 -28.44 -2.07
N VAL A 579 -13.19 -28.24 -1.18
CA VAL A 579 -12.37 -29.34 -0.65
C VAL A 579 -13.20 -30.39 0.09
N THR A 580 -14.24 -29.99 0.85
CA THR A 580 -15.14 -31.01 1.45
C THR A 580 -15.93 -31.77 0.39
N THR A 581 -16.27 -31.15 -0.74
CA THR A 581 -17.01 -31.80 -1.84
C THR A 581 -16.12 -32.77 -2.62
N ILE A 582 -14.85 -32.40 -2.88
CA ILE A 582 -13.81 -33.32 -3.39
C ILE A 582 -13.69 -34.56 -2.51
N ASN A 583 -13.47 -34.39 -1.20
CA ASN A 583 -13.30 -35.52 -0.28
C ASN A 583 -14.55 -36.44 -0.23
N LYS A 584 -15.76 -35.86 -0.33
CA LYS A 584 -17.01 -36.66 -0.41
C LYS A 584 -17.09 -37.47 -1.71
N ALA A 585 -16.73 -36.86 -2.85
CA ALA A 585 -16.68 -37.54 -4.13
C ALA A 585 -15.64 -38.66 -4.15
N GLU A 586 -14.44 -38.43 -3.63
CA GLU A 586 -13.36 -39.43 -3.56
C GLU A 586 -13.72 -40.65 -2.70
N VAL A 587 -14.29 -40.42 -1.51
CA VAL A 587 -14.72 -41.51 -0.60
C VAL A 587 -15.83 -42.35 -1.24
N THR A 588 -16.85 -41.71 -1.81
CA THR A 588 -17.97 -42.43 -2.45
C THR A 588 -17.56 -43.11 -3.77
N LEU A 589 -16.61 -42.53 -4.53
CA LEU A 589 -15.94 -43.22 -5.64
C LEU A 589 -15.14 -44.44 -5.16
N ALA A 590 -14.49 -44.37 -4.00
CA ALA A 590 -13.76 -45.50 -3.43
C ALA A 590 -14.69 -46.66 -3.04
N GLU A 591 -15.82 -46.35 -2.39
CA GLU A 591 -16.86 -47.33 -2.04
C GLU A 591 -17.49 -47.98 -3.29
N LEU A 592 -17.77 -47.21 -4.33
CA LEU A 592 -18.34 -47.72 -5.58
C LEU A 592 -17.38 -48.61 -6.39
N LYS A 593 -16.05 -48.46 -6.27
CA LYS A 593 -15.07 -49.21 -7.08
C LYS A 593 -15.19 -50.72 -6.92
N GLU A 594 -15.37 -51.21 -5.69
CA GLU A 594 -15.55 -52.65 -5.43
C GLU A 594 -16.90 -53.14 -5.95
N TRP A 595 -17.99 -52.42 -5.68
CA TRP A 595 -19.31 -52.81 -6.16
C TRP A 595 -19.38 -52.90 -7.69
N LEU A 596 -18.83 -51.90 -8.40
CA LEU A 596 -18.76 -51.89 -9.86
C LEU A 596 -18.02 -53.12 -10.40
N PHE A 597 -16.87 -53.49 -9.81
CA PHE A 597 -16.13 -54.69 -10.20
C PHE A 597 -16.94 -55.97 -9.96
N LEU A 598 -17.64 -56.08 -8.83
CA LEU A 598 -18.45 -57.25 -8.50
C LEU A 598 -19.68 -57.40 -9.41
N ILE A 599 -20.38 -56.31 -9.74
CA ILE A 599 -21.55 -56.35 -10.62
C ILE A 599 -21.14 -56.57 -12.10
N GLU A 600 -20.03 -55.97 -12.56
CA GLU A 600 -19.45 -56.26 -13.88
C GLU A 600 -19.03 -57.72 -14.00
N LYS A 601 -18.43 -58.31 -12.96
CA LYS A 601 -18.06 -59.73 -12.91
C LYS A 601 -19.30 -60.64 -12.94
N LYS A 602 -20.37 -60.30 -12.20
CA LYS A 602 -21.68 -61.00 -12.29
C LYS A 602 -22.22 -60.95 -13.73
N LEU A 603 -22.32 -59.77 -14.32
CA LEU A 603 -22.87 -59.55 -15.66
C LEU A 603 -21.99 -60.11 -16.80
N SER A 604 -20.68 -60.28 -16.56
CA SER A 604 -19.73 -60.87 -17.51
C SER A 604 -19.70 -62.39 -17.51
N SER A 605 -20.30 -63.05 -16.50
CA SER A 605 -20.50 -64.50 -16.53
C SER A 605 -21.39 -64.91 -17.71
N PRO A 606 -21.13 -66.01 -18.43
CA PRO A 606 -22.06 -66.50 -19.43
C PRO A 606 -23.37 -66.95 -18.77
N VAL A 607 -24.51 -66.71 -19.41
CA VAL A 607 -25.77 -67.37 -19.04
C VAL A 607 -25.62 -68.87 -19.33
N VAL A 608 -25.94 -69.70 -18.33
CA VAL A 608 -25.89 -71.17 -18.41
C VAL A 608 -27.26 -71.71 -18.04
N PHE A 609 -27.81 -72.60 -18.86
CA PHE A 609 -29.07 -73.29 -18.60
C PHE A 609 -28.80 -74.75 -18.24
N GLN A 610 -29.30 -75.24 -17.11
CA GLN A 610 -29.07 -76.62 -16.67
C GLN A 610 -29.88 -77.64 -17.47
N ASN A 611 -31.16 -77.36 -17.71
CA ASN A 611 -32.14 -78.25 -18.34
C ASN A 611 -33.11 -77.46 -19.22
N SER A 612 -33.92 -78.15 -20.01
CA SER A 612 -34.86 -77.57 -20.99
C SER A 612 -36.18 -77.06 -20.39
N SER A 613 -36.37 -77.15 -19.06
CA SER A 613 -37.66 -76.87 -18.43
C SER A 613 -37.95 -75.39 -18.26
N LYS A 614 -39.24 -75.05 -18.22
CA LYS A 614 -39.68 -73.67 -17.95
C LYS A 614 -39.24 -73.16 -16.56
N LYS A 615 -39.14 -74.05 -15.56
CA LYS A 615 -38.73 -73.68 -14.19
C LYS A 615 -37.30 -73.14 -14.13
N GLU A 616 -36.41 -73.67 -14.96
CA GLU A 616 -35.04 -73.18 -15.13
C GLU A 616 -35.03 -71.74 -15.64
N ILE A 617 -35.83 -71.46 -16.67
CA ILE A 617 -35.96 -70.11 -17.24
C ILE A 617 -36.56 -69.14 -16.24
N ASP A 618 -37.63 -69.53 -15.54
CA ASP A 618 -38.28 -68.68 -14.55
C ASP A 618 -37.32 -68.35 -13.38
N SER A 619 -36.49 -69.30 -12.93
CA SER A 619 -35.49 -69.06 -11.87
C SER A 619 -34.30 -68.21 -12.34
N LEU A 620 -33.83 -68.39 -13.58
CA LEU A 620 -32.80 -67.52 -14.17
C LEU A 620 -33.33 -66.08 -14.36
N LEU A 621 -34.59 -65.91 -14.74
CA LEU A 621 -35.23 -64.60 -14.84
C LEU A 621 -35.43 -63.95 -13.46
N GLU A 622 -35.70 -64.72 -12.40
CA GLU A 622 -35.73 -64.22 -11.02
C GLU A 622 -34.34 -63.79 -10.54
N ALA A 623 -33.29 -64.52 -10.88
CA ALA A 623 -31.90 -64.16 -10.57
C ALA A 623 -31.47 -62.85 -11.28
N GLU A 624 -31.73 -62.70 -12.59
CA GLU A 624 -31.48 -61.43 -13.31
C GLU A 624 -32.35 -60.28 -12.77
N GLU A 625 -33.54 -60.56 -12.24
CA GLU A 625 -34.41 -59.56 -11.62
C GLU A 625 -33.89 -59.09 -10.25
N GLU A 626 -33.25 -59.95 -9.48
CA GLU A 626 -32.56 -59.54 -8.25
C GLU A 626 -31.27 -58.75 -8.56
N VAL A 627 -30.55 -59.11 -9.63
CA VAL A 627 -29.43 -58.31 -10.18
C VAL A 627 -29.92 -56.92 -10.63
N ARG A 628 -31.10 -56.82 -11.29
CA ARG A 628 -31.72 -55.52 -11.62
C ARG A 628 -31.98 -54.69 -10.37
N LYS A 629 -32.53 -55.28 -9.30
CA LYS A 629 -32.75 -54.58 -8.02
C LYS A 629 -31.45 -54.16 -7.34
N GLU A 630 -30.36 -54.93 -7.49
CA GLU A 630 -29.03 -54.57 -6.99
C GLU A 630 -28.47 -53.34 -7.71
N ILE A 631 -28.60 -53.30 -9.04
CA ILE A 631 -28.24 -52.15 -9.88
C ILE A 631 -29.08 -50.92 -9.51
N GLU A 632 -30.40 -51.05 -9.44
CA GLU A 632 -31.31 -49.94 -9.14
C GLU A 632 -31.05 -49.31 -7.76
N LYS A 633 -30.66 -50.09 -6.74
CA LYS A 633 -30.27 -49.57 -5.42
C LYS A 633 -29.08 -48.59 -5.50
N GLN A 634 -28.15 -48.79 -6.42
CA GLN A 634 -26.96 -47.93 -6.57
C GLN A 634 -27.14 -46.76 -7.55
N SER A 635 -28.25 -46.71 -8.28
CA SER A 635 -28.54 -45.62 -9.23
C SER A 635 -28.53 -44.23 -8.56
N GLY A 636 -29.05 -44.12 -7.34
CA GLY A 636 -29.02 -42.89 -6.54
C GLY A 636 -27.61 -42.52 -6.09
N THR A 637 -26.82 -43.50 -5.63
CA THR A 637 -25.42 -43.31 -5.24
C THR A 637 -24.61 -42.79 -6.42
N ILE A 638 -24.68 -43.45 -7.57
CA ILE A 638 -23.94 -43.07 -8.78
C ILE A 638 -24.36 -41.68 -9.27
N SER A 639 -25.66 -41.39 -9.32
CA SER A 639 -26.16 -40.04 -9.66
C SER A 639 -25.63 -38.98 -8.70
N SER A 640 -25.57 -39.28 -7.40
CA SER A 640 -24.99 -38.36 -6.41
C SER A 640 -23.50 -38.14 -6.60
N VAL A 641 -22.74 -39.17 -7.00
CA VAL A 641 -21.30 -39.05 -7.26
C VAL A 641 -21.02 -38.25 -8.53
N LEU A 642 -21.76 -38.50 -9.61
CA LEU A 642 -21.65 -37.73 -10.84
C LEU A 642 -21.92 -36.23 -10.56
N ASN A 643 -23.05 -35.93 -9.91
CA ASN A 643 -23.39 -34.56 -9.48
C ASN A 643 -22.33 -33.91 -8.57
N LEU A 644 -21.69 -34.67 -7.66
CA LEU A 644 -20.61 -34.16 -6.81
C LEU A 644 -19.36 -33.80 -7.63
N CYS A 645 -19.00 -34.60 -8.63
CA CYS A 645 -17.91 -34.31 -9.55
C CYS A 645 -18.22 -33.09 -10.41
N ASP A 646 -19.42 -33.01 -10.99
CA ASP A 646 -19.87 -31.87 -11.80
C ASP A 646 -19.83 -30.56 -10.99
N MET A 647 -20.33 -30.56 -9.75
CA MET A 647 -20.23 -29.39 -8.85
C MET A 647 -18.78 -29.01 -8.55
N VAL A 648 -17.89 -29.98 -8.27
CA VAL A 648 -16.47 -29.67 -8.04
C VAL A 648 -15.81 -29.08 -9.29
N ILE A 649 -16.04 -29.67 -10.46
CA ILE A 649 -15.46 -29.19 -11.72
C ILE A 649 -15.97 -27.77 -12.02
N HIS A 650 -17.28 -27.55 -11.89
CA HIS A 650 -17.90 -26.24 -12.02
C HIS A 650 -17.29 -25.22 -11.04
N ASP A 651 -17.34 -25.49 -9.75
CA ASP A 651 -16.90 -24.56 -8.71
C ASP A 651 -15.39 -24.28 -8.80
N CYS A 652 -14.57 -25.25 -9.22
CA CYS A 652 -13.17 -25.01 -9.50
C CYS A 652 -12.94 -24.07 -10.68
N THR A 653 -13.82 -24.08 -11.69
CA THR A 653 -13.76 -23.15 -12.83
C THR A 653 -14.42 -21.79 -12.56
N GLU A 654 -15.52 -21.71 -11.81
CA GLU A 654 -16.16 -20.43 -11.43
C GLU A 654 -15.31 -19.65 -10.43
N PHE A 655 -14.70 -20.34 -9.47
CA PHE A 655 -13.92 -19.73 -8.39
C PHE A 655 -12.40 -19.84 -8.61
N ASP A 656 -11.90 -19.98 -9.85
CA ASP A 656 -10.46 -19.98 -10.17
C ASP A 656 -9.62 -20.80 -9.16
N ALA A 657 -10.03 -22.06 -8.94
CA ALA A 657 -9.53 -22.90 -7.85
C ALA A 657 -8.71 -24.07 -8.42
N ASN A 658 -7.38 -23.97 -8.35
CA ASN A 658 -6.47 -24.92 -9.00
C ASN A 658 -6.41 -26.25 -8.23
N GLY A 659 -7.29 -27.19 -8.56
CA GLY A 659 -7.22 -28.59 -8.14
C GLY A 659 -6.95 -29.49 -9.33
N ASP A 660 -6.57 -30.75 -9.10
CA ASP A 660 -6.35 -31.77 -10.14
C ASP A 660 -7.68 -32.27 -10.74
N THR A 661 -8.50 -31.36 -11.26
CA THR A 661 -9.84 -31.63 -11.81
C THR A 661 -9.81 -32.64 -12.95
N ASP A 662 -8.74 -32.68 -13.75
CA ASP A 662 -8.50 -33.71 -14.78
C ASP A 662 -8.67 -35.14 -14.22
N SER A 663 -8.14 -35.42 -13.03
CA SER A 663 -8.22 -36.75 -12.41
C SER A 663 -9.64 -37.11 -11.95
N LEU A 664 -10.39 -36.11 -11.48
CA LEU A 664 -11.79 -36.27 -11.08
C LEU A 664 -12.71 -36.38 -12.31
N GLN A 665 -12.37 -35.69 -13.40
CA GLN A 665 -13.08 -35.71 -14.67
C GLN A 665 -12.86 -37.02 -15.43
N GLU A 666 -11.66 -37.63 -15.37
CA GLU A 666 -11.43 -39.01 -15.82
C GLU A 666 -12.25 -39.99 -14.98
N ALA A 667 -12.24 -39.86 -13.65
CA ALA A 667 -13.03 -40.71 -12.76
C ALA A 667 -14.54 -40.60 -13.04
N HIS A 668 -15.04 -39.39 -13.31
CA HIS A 668 -16.42 -39.10 -13.71
C HIS A 668 -16.81 -39.83 -15.00
N GLN A 669 -16.07 -39.59 -16.10
CA GLN A 669 -16.34 -40.20 -17.40
C GLN A 669 -16.24 -41.73 -17.37
N ASN A 670 -15.29 -42.27 -16.58
CA ASN A 670 -15.14 -43.71 -16.42
C ASN A 670 -16.30 -44.32 -15.60
N LEU A 671 -16.80 -43.63 -14.58
CA LEU A 671 -17.99 -44.04 -13.83
C LEU A 671 -19.23 -44.05 -14.72
N GLU A 672 -19.49 -42.97 -15.47
CA GLU A 672 -20.63 -42.83 -16.38
C GLU A 672 -20.63 -43.96 -17.45
N ARG A 673 -19.48 -44.18 -18.10
CA ARG A 673 -19.31 -45.24 -19.11
C ARG A 673 -19.58 -46.63 -18.54
N ARG A 674 -18.97 -46.97 -17.39
CA ARG A 674 -19.15 -48.28 -16.73
C ARG A 674 -20.61 -48.50 -16.32
N TRP A 675 -21.26 -47.47 -15.79
CA TRP A 675 -22.68 -47.51 -15.44
C TRP A 675 -23.58 -47.78 -16.66
N GLY A 676 -23.30 -47.14 -17.81
CA GLY A 676 -23.98 -47.42 -19.08
C GLY A 676 -23.78 -48.87 -19.57
N GLU A 677 -22.56 -49.40 -19.47
CA GLU A 677 -22.22 -50.79 -19.80
C GLU A 677 -22.90 -51.81 -18.87
N ILE A 678 -23.00 -51.52 -17.57
CA ILE A 678 -23.72 -52.33 -16.58
C ILE A 678 -25.22 -52.37 -16.91
N CYS A 679 -25.84 -51.21 -17.11
CA CYS A 679 -27.28 -51.09 -17.40
C CYS A 679 -27.67 -51.76 -18.71
N THR A 680 -26.88 -51.60 -19.77
CA THR A 680 -27.13 -52.25 -21.06
C THR A 680 -26.97 -53.77 -20.97
N ARG A 681 -25.89 -54.26 -20.33
CA ARG A 681 -25.59 -55.69 -20.25
C ARG A 681 -26.59 -56.50 -19.42
N ALA A 682 -27.14 -55.93 -18.35
CA ALA A 682 -28.20 -56.57 -17.56
C ALA A 682 -29.48 -56.81 -18.40
N GLU A 683 -29.88 -55.81 -19.18
CA GLU A 683 -31.06 -55.91 -20.03
C GLU A 683 -30.81 -56.80 -21.28
N GLU A 684 -29.57 -56.88 -21.79
CA GLU A 684 -29.18 -57.86 -22.82
C GLU A 684 -29.35 -59.31 -22.35
N ARG A 685 -28.83 -59.67 -21.17
CA ARG A 685 -28.97 -61.02 -20.58
C ARG A 685 -30.43 -61.41 -20.41
N LYS A 686 -31.24 -60.51 -19.86
CA LYS A 686 -32.69 -60.69 -19.66
C LYS A 686 -33.44 -60.88 -20.98
N LYS A 687 -33.02 -60.20 -22.06
CA LYS A 687 -33.52 -60.41 -23.43
C LYS A 687 -33.06 -61.76 -24.02
N PHE A 688 -31.80 -62.15 -23.80
CA PHE A 688 -31.25 -63.41 -24.28
C PHE A 688 -31.96 -64.63 -23.67
N ILE A 689 -32.19 -64.65 -22.37
CA ILE A 689 -32.92 -65.74 -21.68
C ILE A 689 -34.35 -65.88 -22.25
N LYS A 690 -35.10 -64.79 -22.32
CA LYS A 690 -36.48 -64.80 -22.88
C LYS A 690 -36.53 -65.28 -24.33
N LYS A 691 -35.59 -64.83 -25.16
CA LYS A 691 -35.50 -65.25 -26.58
C LYS A 691 -35.13 -66.72 -26.71
N THR A 692 -34.21 -67.20 -25.89
CA THR A 692 -33.77 -68.61 -25.89
C THR A 692 -34.89 -69.52 -25.42
N TRP A 693 -35.61 -69.19 -24.35
CA TRP A 693 -36.82 -69.91 -23.96
C TRP A 693 -37.84 -69.99 -25.10
N LYS A 694 -38.12 -68.89 -25.82
CA LYS A 694 -39.11 -68.94 -26.90
C LYS A 694 -38.67 -69.89 -28.03
N MET A 695 -37.39 -69.89 -28.37
CA MET A 695 -36.83 -70.83 -29.34
C MET A 695 -36.87 -72.29 -28.86
N TRP A 696 -36.75 -72.55 -27.55
CA TRP A 696 -36.95 -73.88 -26.96
C TRP A 696 -38.41 -74.30 -26.98
N GLU A 697 -39.33 -73.43 -26.54
CA GLU A 697 -40.78 -73.65 -26.52
C GLU A 697 -41.30 -74.03 -27.93
N ASP A 698 -40.89 -73.27 -28.95
CA ASP A 698 -41.26 -73.53 -30.34
C ASP A 698 -40.65 -74.84 -30.89
N LEU A 699 -39.42 -75.20 -30.51
CA LEU A 699 -38.79 -76.47 -30.90
C LEU A 699 -39.46 -77.66 -30.21
N ILE A 700 -39.79 -77.55 -28.92
CA ILE A 700 -40.42 -78.62 -28.13
C ILE A 700 -41.82 -78.92 -28.69
N ILE A 701 -42.62 -77.89 -29.01
CA ILE A 701 -43.96 -78.05 -29.62
C ILE A 701 -43.86 -78.67 -31.03
N LEU A 702 -42.88 -78.26 -31.83
CA LEU A 702 -42.61 -78.88 -33.13
C LEU A 702 -42.21 -80.35 -32.98
N ASN A 703 -41.44 -80.68 -31.94
CA ASN A 703 -41.03 -82.06 -31.71
C ASN A 703 -42.16 -82.95 -31.16
N THR A 704 -43.00 -82.49 -30.23
CA THR A 704 -44.10 -83.33 -29.71
C THR A 704 -45.06 -83.72 -30.82
N THR A 705 -45.49 -82.76 -31.65
CA THR A 705 -46.36 -83.01 -32.80
C THR A 705 -45.72 -83.92 -33.86
N PHE A 706 -44.40 -83.81 -34.09
CA PHE A 706 -43.66 -84.74 -34.95
C PHE A 706 -43.54 -86.15 -34.33
N THR A 707 -43.34 -86.24 -33.00
CA THR A 707 -43.21 -87.50 -32.23
C THR A 707 -44.54 -88.26 -32.16
N GLU A 708 -45.67 -87.56 -32.03
CA GLU A 708 -47.02 -88.14 -32.11
C GLU A 708 -47.27 -88.77 -33.48
N TRP A 709 -46.92 -88.06 -34.56
CA TRP A 709 -47.03 -88.56 -35.92
C TRP A 709 -46.09 -89.75 -36.18
N LEU A 710 -44.84 -89.69 -35.72
CA LEU A 710 -43.89 -90.82 -35.78
C LEU A 710 -44.46 -92.05 -35.09
N THR A 711 -44.94 -91.91 -33.85
CA THR A 711 -45.51 -93.03 -33.08
C THR A 711 -46.73 -93.64 -33.77
N THR A 712 -47.59 -92.80 -34.35
CA THR A 712 -48.78 -93.25 -35.09
C THR A 712 -48.42 -93.98 -36.39
N THR A 713 -47.39 -93.53 -37.11
CA THR A 713 -46.97 -94.13 -38.39
C THR A 713 -46.08 -95.35 -38.20
N GLU A 714 -45.20 -95.37 -37.20
CA GLU A 714 -44.47 -96.56 -36.75
C GLU A 714 -45.42 -97.69 -36.36
N TYR A 715 -46.50 -97.39 -35.62
CA TYR A 715 -47.52 -98.39 -35.29
C TYR A 715 -48.23 -98.96 -36.53
N ARG A 716 -48.56 -98.11 -37.52
CA ARG A 716 -49.07 -98.57 -38.83
C ARG A 716 -48.06 -99.47 -39.52
N VAL A 717 -46.78 -99.07 -39.59
CA VAL A 717 -45.71 -99.86 -40.23
C VAL A 717 -45.48 -101.19 -39.50
N MET A 718 -45.49 -101.22 -38.17
CA MET A 718 -45.34 -102.43 -37.37
C MET A 718 -46.46 -103.43 -37.67
N ASN A 719 -47.71 -102.97 -37.70
CA ASN A 719 -48.86 -103.81 -38.07
C ASN A 719 -48.76 -104.30 -39.52
N LEU A 720 -48.35 -103.44 -40.46
CA LEU A 720 -48.12 -103.86 -41.84
C LEU A 720 -46.99 -104.89 -41.95
N THR A 721 -45.94 -104.76 -41.13
CA THR A 721 -44.78 -105.65 -41.07
C THR A 721 -45.15 -107.02 -40.49
N ALA A 722 -45.91 -107.07 -39.40
CA ALA A 722 -46.27 -108.30 -38.70
C ALA A 722 -47.06 -109.28 -39.60
N SER A 723 -47.90 -108.77 -40.51
CA SER A 723 -48.58 -109.58 -41.53
C SER A 723 -47.86 -109.61 -42.90
N SER A 724 -46.64 -109.07 -43.03
CA SER A 724 -45.90 -109.03 -44.30
C SER A 724 -45.10 -110.30 -44.63
N THR A 725 -44.96 -111.23 -43.69
CA THR A 725 -44.16 -112.48 -43.83
C THR A 725 -44.99 -113.68 -44.30
N LEU A 726 -46.31 -113.55 -44.37
CA LEU A 726 -47.27 -114.58 -44.76
C LEU A 726 -48.37 -113.97 -45.65
N VAL A 727 -47.96 -113.22 -46.67
CA VAL A 727 -48.85 -112.58 -47.65
C VAL A 727 -48.99 -113.52 -48.84
N THR A 728 -50.21 -113.97 -49.14
CA THR A 728 -50.49 -114.79 -50.33
C THR A 728 -50.34 -113.97 -51.61
N TYR A 729 -50.00 -114.62 -52.73
CA TYR A 729 -49.80 -113.93 -54.02
C TYR A 729 -51.05 -113.17 -54.50
N GLU A 730 -52.26 -113.65 -54.16
CA GLU A 730 -53.54 -112.95 -54.40
C GLU A 730 -53.64 -111.61 -53.66
N SER A 731 -53.28 -111.57 -52.37
CA SER A 731 -53.38 -110.37 -51.52
C SER A 731 -52.19 -109.41 -51.67
N LEU A 732 -51.23 -109.77 -52.53
CA LEU A 732 -49.91 -109.16 -52.54
C LEU A 732 -49.88 -107.79 -53.22
N ASP A 733 -50.72 -107.56 -54.24
CA ASP A 733 -50.88 -106.23 -54.86
C ASP A 733 -51.53 -105.23 -53.89
N GLU A 734 -52.59 -105.64 -53.18
CA GLU A 734 -53.23 -104.81 -52.14
C GLU A 734 -52.23 -104.49 -51.02
N ARG A 735 -51.37 -105.44 -50.65
CA ARG A 735 -50.35 -105.17 -49.64
C ARG A 735 -49.22 -104.28 -50.13
N ILE A 736 -48.89 -104.32 -51.43
CA ILE A 736 -47.96 -103.35 -52.03
C ILE A 736 -48.58 -101.95 -52.02
N THR A 737 -49.86 -101.76 -52.38
CA THR A 737 -50.49 -100.43 -52.35
C THR A 737 -50.59 -99.88 -50.92
N GLN A 738 -51.05 -100.67 -49.95
CA GLN A 738 -51.13 -100.28 -48.52
C GLN A 738 -49.79 -99.78 -47.95
N VAL A 739 -48.66 -100.38 -48.33
CA VAL A 739 -47.32 -99.95 -47.90
C VAL A 739 -46.81 -98.77 -48.75
N GLN A 740 -47.13 -98.74 -50.04
CA GLN A 740 -46.73 -97.66 -50.95
C GLN A 740 -47.42 -96.33 -50.62
N GLU A 741 -48.66 -96.35 -50.11
CA GLU A 741 -49.36 -95.18 -49.57
C GLU A 741 -48.65 -94.53 -48.37
N LEU A 742 -47.75 -95.25 -47.68
CA LEU A 742 -46.95 -94.65 -46.61
C LEU A 742 -45.77 -93.81 -47.13
N GLN A 743 -45.32 -94.01 -48.37
CA GLN A 743 -44.23 -93.23 -48.96
C GLN A 743 -44.57 -91.73 -49.10
N PRO A 744 -45.71 -91.31 -49.69
CA PRO A 744 -46.09 -89.90 -49.71
C PRO A 744 -46.34 -89.33 -48.30
N LEU A 745 -46.94 -90.11 -47.39
CA LEU A 745 -47.17 -89.68 -46.00
C LEU A 745 -45.87 -89.40 -45.22
N ILE A 746 -44.76 -90.06 -45.56
CA ILE A 746 -43.42 -89.76 -45.02
C ILE A 746 -42.81 -88.55 -45.75
N HIS A 747 -43.02 -88.42 -47.07
CA HIS A 747 -42.53 -87.29 -47.85
C HIS A 747 -43.16 -85.96 -47.38
N ASP A 748 -44.49 -85.91 -47.21
CA ASP A 748 -45.27 -84.77 -46.68
C ASP A 748 -44.79 -84.29 -45.30
N LYS A 749 -44.06 -85.12 -44.56
CA LYS A 749 -43.56 -84.86 -43.20
C LYS A 749 -42.05 -84.63 -43.14
N THR A 750 -41.34 -84.83 -44.25
CA THR A 750 -39.95 -84.41 -44.45
C THR A 750 -39.72 -82.91 -44.15
N PRO A 751 -40.57 -81.95 -44.59
CA PRO A 751 -40.36 -80.54 -44.24
C PRO A 751 -40.45 -80.24 -42.73
N LEU A 752 -41.23 -81.01 -41.95
CA LEU A 752 -41.27 -80.85 -40.49
C LEU A 752 -39.98 -81.38 -39.83
N TYR A 753 -39.45 -82.51 -40.33
CA TYR A 753 -38.14 -83.03 -39.95
C TYR A 753 -37.01 -82.02 -40.27
N GLU A 754 -37.05 -81.39 -41.45
CA GLU A 754 -36.08 -80.36 -41.83
C GLU A 754 -36.21 -79.11 -40.95
N GLN A 755 -37.43 -78.66 -40.66
CA GLN A 755 -37.70 -77.52 -39.79
C GLN A 755 -37.23 -77.77 -38.34
N LEU A 756 -37.45 -78.98 -37.81
CA LEU A 756 -36.95 -79.40 -36.49
C LEU A 756 -35.42 -79.28 -36.42
N ASN A 757 -34.73 -79.85 -37.42
CA ASN A 757 -33.28 -79.80 -37.53
C ASN A 757 -32.74 -78.39 -37.76
N GLN A 758 -33.45 -77.56 -38.53
CA GLN A 758 -33.06 -76.17 -38.76
C GLN A 758 -33.21 -75.31 -37.49
N ASN A 759 -34.31 -75.47 -36.75
CA ASN A 759 -34.49 -74.80 -35.46
C ASN A 759 -33.41 -75.22 -34.45
N TYR A 760 -33.07 -76.51 -34.39
CA TYR A 760 -31.95 -77.01 -33.59
C TYR A 760 -30.60 -76.40 -34.01
N ARG A 761 -30.31 -76.31 -35.31
CA ARG A 761 -29.09 -75.65 -35.84
C ARG A 761 -29.01 -74.17 -35.47
N ILE A 762 -30.13 -73.47 -35.36
CA ILE A 762 -30.16 -72.04 -34.95
C ILE A 762 -29.91 -71.90 -33.43
N LEU A 763 -30.31 -72.88 -32.62
CA LEU A 763 -29.96 -72.97 -31.19
C LEU A 763 -28.49 -73.35 -30.98
N ALA A 764 -27.98 -74.35 -31.71
CA ALA A 764 -26.59 -74.81 -31.59
C ALA A 764 -25.55 -73.81 -32.13
N ARG A 765 -25.96 -72.77 -32.87
CA ARG A 765 -25.07 -71.69 -33.32
C ARG A 765 -24.67 -70.78 -32.15
N PRO A 766 -23.36 -70.53 -31.91
CA PRO A 766 -22.89 -69.61 -30.88
C PRO A 766 -23.50 -68.21 -30.97
N TYR A 767 -23.73 -67.56 -29.82
CA TYR A 767 -24.23 -66.19 -29.77
C TYR A 767 -23.28 -65.30 -28.96
N GLY A 768 -22.25 -64.80 -29.63
CA GLY A 768 -21.18 -64.04 -28.96
C GLY A 768 -20.45 -64.92 -27.95
N ARG A 769 -20.68 -64.68 -26.65
CA ARG A 769 -20.15 -65.49 -25.53
C ARG A 769 -21.21 -66.38 -24.88
N GLU A 770 -22.45 -66.37 -25.35
CA GLU A 770 -23.59 -67.07 -24.74
C GLU A 770 -23.94 -68.35 -25.52
N ASN A 771 -24.33 -69.40 -24.78
CA ASN A 771 -24.76 -70.68 -25.31
C ASN A 771 -26.28 -70.84 -25.13
N ARG A 772 -26.99 -71.37 -26.13
CA ARG A 772 -28.44 -71.64 -26.07
C ARG A 772 -28.81 -73.11 -25.88
N LEU A 773 -27.84 -74.00 -25.71
CA LEU A 773 -28.09 -75.40 -25.39
C LEU A 773 -28.03 -75.62 -23.88
N ASP A 774 -28.85 -76.54 -23.39
CA ASP A 774 -28.91 -76.96 -22.00
C ASP A 774 -27.76 -77.91 -21.64
N GLN A 775 -27.26 -77.86 -20.40
CA GLN A 775 -26.16 -78.73 -19.96
C GLN A 775 -26.56 -80.22 -19.89
N ALA A 776 -27.82 -80.51 -19.57
CA ALA A 776 -28.37 -81.87 -19.57
C ALA A 776 -28.47 -82.51 -20.98
N ASN A 777 -28.23 -81.74 -22.06
CA ASN A 777 -28.37 -82.16 -23.46
C ASN A 777 -29.78 -82.68 -23.83
N GLU A 778 -30.82 -82.35 -23.07
CA GLU A 778 -32.21 -82.76 -23.30
C GLU A 778 -32.68 -82.36 -24.70
N ILE A 779 -32.36 -81.14 -25.13
CA ILE A 779 -32.76 -80.64 -26.46
C ILE A 779 -32.03 -81.40 -27.58
N ARG A 780 -30.72 -81.67 -27.40
CA ARG A 780 -29.91 -82.44 -28.35
C ARG A 780 -30.41 -83.88 -28.46
N ASN A 781 -30.69 -84.51 -27.33
CA ASN A 781 -31.16 -85.90 -27.26
C ASN A 781 -32.57 -86.04 -27.84
N MET A 782 -33.48 -85.11 -27.54
CA MET A 782 -34.83 -85.04 -28.09
C MET A 782 -34.82 -85.01 -29.62
N VAL A 783 -34.06 -84.08 -30.23
CA VAL A 783 -33.95 -83.99 -31.70
C VAL A 783 -33.28 -85.23 -32.29
N LYS A 784 -32.23 -85.75 -31.63
CA LYS A 784 -31.54 -86.98 -32.07
C LYS A 784 -32.47 -88.19 -32.10
N ILE A 785 -33.31 -88.37 -31.08
CA ILE A 785 -34.30 -89.48 -31.00
C ILE A 785 -35.32 -89.37 -32.14
N SER A 786 -35.89 -88.18 -32.36
CA SER A 786 -36.86 -87.98 -33.45
C SER A 786 -36.24 -88.20 -34.84
N ASN A 787 -34.98 -87.80 -35.03
CA ASN A 787 -34.25 -88.05 -36.28
C ASN A 787 -34.01 -89.54 -36.52
N THR A 788 -33.48 -90.27 -35.53
CA THR A 788 -33.21 -91.71 -35.70
C THR A 788 -34.50 -92.49 -35.96
N ARG A 789 -35.60 -92.14 -35.28
CA ARG A 789 -36.93 -92.69 -35.54
C ARG A 789 -37.42 -92.44 -36.96
N PHE A 790 -37.32 -91.20 -37.46
CA PHE A 790 -37.74 -90.87 -38.84
C PHE A 790 -36.95 -91.63 -39.90
N HIS A 791 -35.61 -91.71 -39.76
CA HIS A 791 -34.78 -92.50 -40.67
C HIS A 791 -35.12 -94.00 -40.61
N THR A 792 -35.30 -94.54 -39.40
CA THR A 792 -35.67 -95.95 -39.17
C THR A 792 -37.01 -96.28 -39.82
N LEU A 793 -38.04 -95.44 -39.62
CA LEU A 793 -39.36 -95.56 -40.24
C LEU A 793 -39.29 -95.56 -41.78
N SER A 794 -38.58 -94.60 -42.36
CA SER A 794 -38.39 -94.46 -43.81
C SER A 794 -37.65 -95.65 -44.42
N TYR A 795 -36.62 -96.14 -43.72
CA TYR A 795 -35.89 -97.36 -44.09
C TYR A 795 -36.79 -98.61 -44.04
N HIS A 796 -37.55 -98.83 -42.95
CA HIS A 796 -38.45 -99.98 -42.83
C HIS A 796 -39.50 -100.02 -43.95
N VAL A 797 -40.20 -98.90 -44.22
CA VAL A 797 -41.17 -98.83 -45.33
C VAL A 797 -40.51 -99.19 -46.66
N THR A 798 -39.31 -98.68 -46.92
CA THR A 798 -38.54 -98.98 -48.13
C THR A 798 -38.14 -100.45 -48.23
N VAL A 799 -37.73 -101.09 -47.13
CA VAL A 799 -37.35 -102.51 -47.09
C VAL A 799 -38.56 -103.43 -47.29
N ILE A 800 -39.67 -103.17 -46.61
CA ILE A 800 -40.91 -103.97 -46.74
C ILE A 800 -41.42 -103.90 -48.19
N LEU A 801 -41.49 -102.69 -48.75
CA LEU A 801 -41.95 -102.45 -50.13
C LEU A 801 -41.01 -103.05 -51.18
N ARG A 802 -39.68 -103.06 -50.93
CA ARG A 802 -38.73 -103.81 -51.77
C ARG A 802 -38.99 -105.33 -51.70
N ARG A 803 -39.22 -105.89 -50.52
CA ARG A 803 -39.45 -107.33 -50.34
C ARG A 803 -40.74 -107.80 -51.01
N LEU A 804 -41.84 -107.08 -50.82
CA LEU A 804 -43.13 -107.40 -51.46
C LEU A 804 -43.06 -107.27 -52.99
N ARG A 805 -42.42 -106.20 -53.52
CA ARG A 805 -42.20 -106.08 -54.98
C ARG A 805 -41.28 -107.17 -55.55
N TYR A 806 -40.41 -107.77 -54.73
CA TYR A 806 -39.57 -108.90 -55.16
C TYR A 806 -40.37 -110.21 -55.19
N SER A 807 -41.18 -110.50 -54.17
CA SER A 807 -42.06 -111.68 -54.19
C SER A 807 -43.09 -111.60 -55.31
N ARG A 808 -43.64 -110.42 -55.64
CA ARG A 808 -44.51 -110.29 -56.82
C ARG A 808 -43.76 -110.64 -58.12
N LYS A 809 -42.56 -110.10 -58.33
CA LYS A 809 -41.76 -110.40 -59.52
C LYS A 809 -41.43 -111.87 -59.67
N LEU A 810 -41.18 -112.60 -58.58
CA LEU A 810 -40.98 -114.05 -58.62
C LEU A 810 -42.24 -114.79 -59.09
N TYR A 811 -43.42 -114.34 -58.66
CA TYR A 811 -44.70 -114.90 -59.12
C TYR A 811 -45.00 -114.55 -60.58
N ASP A 812 -44.79 -113.30 -60.99
CA ASP A 812 -44.93 -112.88 -62.39
C ASP A 812 -43.98 -113.69 -63.30
N GLU A 813 -42.74 -113.92 -62.85
CA GLU A 813 -41.75 -114.74 -63.57
C GLU A 813 -42.13 -116.23 -63.61
N PHE A 814 -42.75 -116.76 -62.55
CA PHE A 814 -43.33 -118.11 -62.54
C PHE A 814 -44.45 -118.27 -63.56
N GLU A 815 -45.46 -117.39 -63.55
CA GLU A 815 -46.58 -117.40 -64.50
C GLU A 815 -46.07 -117.37 -65.94
N ASN A 816 -45.16 -116.43 -66.26
CA ASN A 816 -44.57 -116.30 -67.60
C ASN A 816 -43.78 -117.55 -68.02
N ARG A 817 -42.97 -118.13 -67.12
CA ARG A 817 -42.22 -119.37 -67.42
C ARG A 817 -43.16 -120.56 -67.60
N ARG A 818 -44.23 -120.67 -66.78
CA ARG A 818 -45.24 -121.74 -66.88
C ARG A 818 -45.95 -121.69 -68.22
N GLU A 819 -46.41 -120.52 -68.65
CA GLU A 819 -47.09 -120.32 -69.94
C GLU A 819 -46.15 -120.62 -71.13
N GLN A 820 -44.89 -120.19 -71.07
CA GLN A 820 -43.89 -120.49 -72.11
C GLN A 820 -43.55 -121.98 -72.22
N MET A 821 -43.47 -122.69 -71.09
CA MET A 821 -43.20 -124.14 -71.11
C MET A 821 -44.44 -124.95 -71.50
N LEU A 822 -45.64 -124.55 -71.07
CA LEU A 822 -46.91 -125.15 -71.50
C LEU A 822 -47.15 -124.97 -73.01
N SER A 823 -46.98 -123.75 -73.54
CA SER A 823 -47.15 -123.49 -74.97
C SER A 823 -46.16 -124.31 -75.81
N TRP A 824 -44.88 -124.38 -75.42
CA TRP A 824 -43.92 -125.24 -76.11
C TRP A 824 -44.24 -126.74 -76.00
N LEU A 825 -44.68 -127.23 -74.84
CA LEU A 825 -45.10 -128.63 -74.71
C LEU A 825 -46.30 -128.95 -75.61
N ASN A 826 -47.27 -128.04 -75.71
CA ASN A 826 -48.42 -128.19 -76.60
C ASN A 826 -48.01 -128.13 -78.09
N GLU A 827 -47.13 -127.20 -78.49
CA GLU A 827 -46.53 -127.19 -79.84
C GLU A 827 -45.81 -128.51 -80.15
N PHE A 828 -45.10 -129.08 -79.17
CA PHE A 828 -44.35 -130.31 -79.34
C PHE A 828 -45.27 -131.55 -79.38
N ASP A 829 -46.34 -131.61 -78.58
CA ASP A 829 -47.32 -132.70 -78.64
C ASP A 829 -48.06 -132.72 -79.99
N ILE A 830 -48.31 -131.54 -80.58
CA ILE A 830 -48.81 -131.40 -81.96
C ILE A 830 -47.79 -131.98 -82.95
N LYS A 831 -46.50 -131.64 -82.87
CA LYS A 831 -45.46 -132.23 -83.73
C LYS A 831 -45.37 -133.76 -83.60
N VAL A 832 -45.53 -134.32 -82.40
CA VAL A 832 -45.56 -135.77 -82.17
C VAL A 832 -46.80 -136.40 -82.80
N ALA A 833 -47.97 -135.76 -82.67
CA ALA A 833 -49.19 -136.19 -83.35
C ALA A 833 -49.11 -136.09 -84.88
N GLU A 834 -48.43 -135.08 -85.43
CA GLU A 834 -48.15 -134.99 -86.87
C GLU A 834 -47.25 -136.14 -87.33
N PHE A 835 -46.17 -136.43 -86.58
CA PHE A 835 -45.28 -137.55 -86.88
C PHE A 835 -46.00 -138.91 -86.89
N GLU A 836 -46.87 -139.16 -85.91
CA GLU A 836 -47.68 -140.39 -85.81
C GLU A 836 -48.56 -140.64 -87.05
N ASN A 837 -48.96 -139.59 -87.77
CA ASN A 837 -49.88 -139.68 -88.92
C ASN A 837 -49.19 -139.73 -90.29
N ILE A 838 -47.86 -139.56 -90.38
CA ILE A 838 -47.14 -139.53 -91.66
C ILE A 838 -46.75 -140.95 -92.11
N SER A 839 -47.31 -141.40 -93.24
CA SER A 839 -46.94 -142.65 -93.91
C SER A 839 -45.59 -142.54 -94.64
N TYR A 840 -44.49 -142.66 -93.91
CA TYR A 840 -43.13 -142.71 -94.48
C TYR A 840 -42.95 -143.92 -95.41
N SER A 841 -42.48 -143.69 -96.63
CA SER A 841 -42.27 -144.72 -97.67
C SER A 841 -41.05 -145.63 -97.45
N GLY A 842 -40.42 -145.59 -96.27
CA GLY A 842 -39.31 -146.47 -95.89
C GLY A 842 -38.95 -146.35 -94.41
N LEU A 843 -38.73 -147.50 -93.76
CA LEU A 843 -38.48 -147.62 -92.31
C LEU A 843 -37.29 -146.77 -91.82
N GLU A 844 -36.20 -146.66 -92.59
CA GLU A 844 -35.07 -145.80 -92.22
C GLU A 844 -35.44 -144.31 -92.12
N HIS A 845 -36.34 -143.80 -92.98
CA HIS A 845 -36.77 -142.41 -92.91
C HIS A 845 -37.67 -142.17 -91.69
N LYS A 846 -38.57 -143.11 -91.40
CA LYS A 846 -39.39 -143.12 -90.17
C LYS A 846 -38.49 -143.06 -88.92
N LYS A 847 -37.40 -143.84 -88.88
CA LYS A 847 -36.42 -143.83 -87.77
C LYS A 847 -35.62 -142.52 -87.68
N ARG A 848 -35.16 -141.93 -88.80
CA ARG A 848 -34.44 -140.65 -88.78
C ARG A 848 -35.32 -139.49 -88.27
N ALA A 849 -36.54 -139.36 -88.80
CA ALA A 849 -37.46 -138.30 -88.38
C ALA A 849 -37.89 -138.43 -86.91
N LEU A 850 -38.02 -139.65 -86.37
CA LEU A 850 -38.22 -139.84 -84.93
C LEU A 850 -37.00 -139.39 -84.11
N LEU A 851 -35.79 -139.76 -84.54
CA LEU A 851 -34.56 -139.36 -83.86
C LEU A 851 -34.35 -137.83 -83.87
N GLU A 852 -34.78 -137.14 -84.93
CA GLU A 852 -34.77 -135.66 -84.96
C GLU A 852 -35.76 -135.03 -83.96
N LEU A 853 -36.95 -135.62 -83.77
CA LEU A 853 -37.92 -135.20 -82.76
C LEU A 853 -37.46 -135.49 -81.33
N VAL A 854 -36.93 -136.69 -81.06
CA VAL A 854 -36.33 -137.03 -79.76
C VAL A 854 -35.16 -136.08 -79.46
N ALA A 855 -34.28 -135.83 -80.43
CA ALA A 855 -33.20 -134.87 -80.26
C ALA A 855 -33.70 -133.41 -80.12
N GLU A 856 -34.90 -133.05 -80.58
CA GLU A 856 -35.52 -131.73 -80.32
C GLU A 856 -36.08 -131.66 -78.89
N TYR A 857 -36.66 -132.75 -78.37
CA TYR A 857 -37.06 -132.87 -76.97
C TYR A 857 -35.86 -132.80 -76.03
N GLU A 858 -34.81 -133.60 -76.26
CA GLU A 858 -33.57 -133.61 -75.48
C GLU A 858 -32.88 -132.24 -75.48
N ARG A 859 -32.83 -131.53 -76.63
CA ARG A 859 -32.33 -130.15 -76.73
C ARG A 859 -33.13 -129.13 -75.91
N ARG A 860 -34.41 -129.42 -75.60
CA ARG A 860 -35.30 -128.58 -74.79
C ARG A 860 -35.40 -129.05 -73.33
N GLU A 861 -35.00 -130.28 -73.03
CA GLU A 861 -35.08 -130.88 -71.69
C GLU A 861 -34.32 -130.08 -70.62
N GLY A 862 -33.18 -129.46 -70.97
CA GLY A 862 -32.46 -128.56 -70.08
C GLY A 862 -33.25 -127.33 -69.65
N TYR A 863 -34.15 -126.82 -70.51
CA TYR A 863 -35.07 -125.73 -70.17
C TYR A 863 -36.24 -126.20 -69.31
N LEU A 864 -36.72 -127.44 -69.48
CA LEU A 864 -37.70 -128.04 -68.58
C LEU A 864 -37.12 -128.21 -67.17
N LYS A 865 -35.90 -128.76 -67.06
CA LYS A 865 -35.19 -128.93 -65.78
C LYS A 865 -34.94 -127.58 -65.09
N SER A 866 -34.47 -126.57 -65.83
CA SER A 866 -34.32 -125.21 -65.28
C SER A 866 -35.64 -124.53 -64.86
N PHE A 867 -36.80 -125.04 -65.30
CA PHE A 867 -38.10 -124.61 -64.79
C PHE A 867 -38.52 -125.43 -63.56
N ASP A 868 -38.26 -126.74 -63.53
CA ASP A 868 -38.44 -127.59 -62.34
C ASP A 868 -37.63 -127.07 -61.14
N ASP A 869 -36.36 -126.72 -61.35
CA ASP A 869 -35.48 -126.13 -60.33
C ASP A 869 -36.03 -124.78 -59.81
N PHE A 870 -36.61 -123.98 -60.71
CA PHE A 870 -37.23 -122.69 -60.37
C PHE A 870 -38.54 -122.87 -59.58
N ILE A 871 -39.33 -123.91 -59.88
CA ILE A 871 -40.51 -124.31 -59.11
C ILE A 871 -40.11 -124.72 -57.69
N VAL A 872 -39.06 -125.53 -57.52
CA VAL A 872 -38.55 -125.92 -56.18
C VAL A 872 -38.08 -124.69 -55.40
N TYR A 873 -37.33 -123.78 -56.03
CA TYR A 873 -36.92 -122.51 -55.43
C TYR A 873 -38.10 -121.60 -55.04
N LEU A 874 -39.19 -121.61 -55.83
CA LEU A 874 -40.41 -120.86 -55.54
C LEU A 874 -41.17 -121.47 -54.34
N PHE A 875 -41.32 -122.80 -54.27
CA PHE A 875 -41.93 -123.48 -53.12
C PHE A 875 -41.17 -123.22 -51.81
N GLN A 876 -39.83 -123.19 -51.84
CA GLN A 876 -39.00 -122.85 -50.68
C GLN A 876 -39.18 -121.41 -50.17
N ARG A 877 -39.86 -120.53 -50.93
CA ARG A 877 -40.05 -119.10 -50.61
C ARG A 877 -41.52 -118.66 -50.55
N SER A 878 -42.45 -119.54 -50.86
CA SER A 878 -43.90 -119.27 -50.85
C SER A 878 -44.53 -119.77 -49.54
N CYS A 879 -45.69 -119.21 -49.15
CA CYS A 879 -46.41 -119.74 -47.99
C CYS A 879 -47.31 -120.94 -48.39
N TYR A 880 -47.76 -121.77 -47.44
CA TYR A 880 -48.48 -123.01 -47.75
C TYR A 880 -49.70 -122.83 -48.71
N PRO A 881 -50.60 -121.83 -48.54
CA PRO A 881 -51.66 -121.55 -49.51
C PRO A 881 -51.15 -121.23 -50.92
N ASP A 882 -50.04 -120.49 -51.04
CA ASP A 882 -49.43 -120.19 -52.34
C ASP A 882 -48.83 -121.44 -52.99
N CYS A 883 -48.25 -122.34 -52.19
CA CYS A 883 -47.76 -123.62 -52.69
C CYS A 883 -48.92 -124.45 -53.30
N MET A 884 -50.10 -124.45 -52.67
CA MET A 884 -51.29 -125.10 -53.25
C MET A 884 -51.67 -124.47 -54.61
N LEU A 885 -51.71 -123.12 -54.71
CA LEU A 885 -52.01 -122.43 -55.97
C LEU A 885 -50.98 -122.73 -57.08
N ILE A 886 -49.69 -122.76 -56.71
CA ILE A 886 -48.60 -123.12 -57.62
C ILE A 886 -48.76 -124.58 -58.09
N GLU A 887 -48.99 -125.54 -57.18
CA GLU A 887 -49.21 -126.95 -57.50
C GLU A 887 -50.42 -127.15 -58.42
N GLU A 888 -51.58 -126.56 -58.10
CA GLU A 888 -52.79 -126.63 -58.91
C GLU A 888 -52.51 -126.13 -60.34
N SER A 889 -51.87 -124.97 -60.48
CA SER A 889 -51.55 -124.38 -61.79
C SER A 889 -50.53 -125.19 -62.59
N LEU A 890 -49.69 -126.00 -61.93
CA LEU A 890 -48.69 -126.87 -62.57
C LEU A 890 -49.24 -128.23 -62.98
N THR A 891 -50.46 -128.60 -62.59
CA THR A 891 -51.03 -129.93 -62.93
C THR A 891 -51.05 -130.19 -64.44
N GLU A 892 -51.48 -129.21 -65.24
CA GLU A 892 -51.48 -129.29 -66.71
C GLU A 892 -50.07 -129.46 -67.29
N TYR A 893 -49.07 -128.80 -66.70
CA TYR A 893 -47.66 -128.89 -67.11
C TYR A 893 -47.09 -130.29 -66.85
N TRP A 894 -47.32 -130.84 -65.66
CA TRP A 894 -46.86 -132.19 -65.33
C TRP A 894 -47.57 -133.28 -66.15
N ILE A 895 -48.86 -133.11 -66.45
CA ILE A 895 -49.64 -134.06 -67.27
C ILE A 895 -49.13 -134.06 -68.72
N THR A 896 -49.03 -132.89 -69.36
CA THR A 896 -48.57 -132.76 -70.76
C THR A 896 -47.14 -133.27 -70.93
N LYS A 897 -46.20 -132.81 -70.10
CA LYS A 897 -44.79 -133.25 -70.07
C LYS A 897 -44.64 -134.77 -69.98
N LYS A 898 -45.41 -135.41 -69.10
CA LYS A 898 -45.42 -136.87 -68.90
C LYS A 898 -46.05 -137.62 -70.08
N LEU A 899 -47.14 -137.10 -70.64
CA LEU A 899 -47.80 -137.69 -71.81
C LEU A 899 -46.86 -137.73 -73.01
N ILE A 900 -46.26 -136.59 -73.37
CA ILE A 900 -45.32 -136.43 -74.49
C ILE A 900 -44.13 -137.39 -74.34
N HIS A 901 -43.51 -137.44 -73.17
CA HIS A 901 -42.37 -138.32 -72.91
C HIS A 901 -42.75 -139.81 -73.08
N SER A 902 -43.94 -140.20 -72.60
CA SER A 902 -44.44 -141.57 -72.79
C SER A 902 -44.78 -141.92 -74.24
N ARG A 903 -45.25 -140.96 -75.06
CA ARG A 903 -45.48 -141.13 -76.50
C ARG A 903 -44.17 -141.31 -77.26
N LEU A 904 -43.16 -140.48 -76.99
CA LEU A 904 -41.84 -140.62 -77.62
C LEU A 904 -41.23 -142.00 -77.37
N LEU A 905 -41.31 -142.51 -76.13
CA LEU A 905 -40.82 -143.85 -75.76
C LEU A 905 -41.56 -144.98 -76.47
N THR A 906 -42.91 -144.95 -76.54
CA THR A 906 -43.65 -146.00 -77.25
C THR A 906 -43.41 -145.96 -78.76
N LEU A 907 -43.22 -144.78 -79.35
CA LEU A 907 -42.88 -144.63 -80.77
C LEU A 907 -41.46 -145.11 -81.09
N GLN A 908 -40.49 -144.94 -80.18
CA GLN A 908 -39.17 -145.58 -80.27
C GLN A 908 -39.33 -147.11 -80.29
N GLU A 909 -39.97 -147.69 -79.26
CA GLU A 909 -40.14 -149.14 -79.14
C GLU A 909 -40.83 -149.79 -80.37
N VAL A 910 -41.83 -149.12 -80.94
CA VAL A 910 -42.55 -149.63 -82.12
C VAL A 910 -41.65 -149.68 -83.35
N ILE A 911 -40.89 -148.63 -83.64
CA ILE A 911 -39.99 -148.60 -84.80
C ILE A 911 -38.85 -149.62 -84.66
N GLU A 912 -38.33 -149.84 -83.44
CA GLU A 912 -37.27 -150.84 -83.25
C GLU A 912 -37.78 -152.28 -83.45
N LYS A 913 -39.02 -152.57 -83.06
CA LYS A 913 -39.68 -153.86 -83.33
C LYS A 913 -39.98 -154.06 -84.83
N GLU A 914 -40.38 -153.02 -85.55
CA GLU A 914 -40.60 -153.09 -87.01
C GLU A 914 -39.32 -153.39 -87.84
N MET A 915 -38.12 -153.25 -87.27
CA MET A 915 -36.85 -153.47 -87.99
C MET A 915 -36.28 -154.90 -87.90
N THR A 916 -36.85 -155.82 -87.11
CA THR A 916 -36.16 -157.08 -86.73
C THR A 916 -36.55 -158.35 -87.49
N GLU A 917 -37.56 -158.33 -88.37
CA GLU A 917 -38.09 -159.56 -89.01
C GLU A 917 -37.89 -159.63 -90.55
N MET A 918 -36.70 -160.02 -91.01
CA MET A 918 -36.46 -160.79 -92.25
C MET A 918 -35.02 -161.38 -92.25
N PRO A 919 -34.76 -162.62 -92.73
CA PRO A 919 -33.55 -163.36 -92.30
C PRO A 919 -32.39 -163.45 -93.31
N GLY A 920 -31.15 -163.29 -92.84
CA GLY A 920 -29.94 -163.72 -93.58
C GLY A 920 -28.57 -163.34 -92.96
N VAL A 921 -27.66 -164.32 -92.89
CA VAL A 921 -26.18 -164.18 -92.77
C VAL A 921 -25.57 -163.69 -91.42
N ILE A 922 -25.40 -164.64 -90.49
CA ILE A 922 -24.10 -165.11 -89.95
C ILE A 922 -23.12 -164.11 -89.25
N VAL A 923 -23.00 -164.31 -87.92
CA VAL A 923 -21.79 -164.27 -87.06
C VAL A 923 -20.96 -162.97 -86.93
N SER A 924 -21.08 -162.31 -85.78
CA SER A 924 -20.11 -162.34 -84.64
C SER A 924 -20.65 -161.42 -83.51
N LYS A 925 -20.68 -161.77 -82.22
CA LYS A 925 -19.59 -162.10 -81.27
C LYS A 925 -18.46 -161.05 -81.22
N ILE A 926 -18.59 -160.08 -80.31
CA ILE A 926 -17.49 -159.57 -79.47
C ILE A 926 -18.09 -159.01 -78.16
N GLU A 927 -17.49 -159.39 -77.04
CA GLU A 927 -17.79 -158.92 -75.68
C GLU A 927 -16.72 -157.87 -75.24
N PRO A 928 -16.81 -157.22 -74.07
CA PRO A 928 -16.31 -155.86 -73.92
C PRO A 928 -14.82 -155.72 -73.57
N SER A 929 -14.26 -154.56 -73.95
CA SER A 929 -13.17 -153.89 -73.22
C SER A 929 -13.35 -152.38 -73.36
N LEU A 930 -13.39 -151.53 -72.32
CA LEU A 930 -12.49 -151.39 -71.16
C LEU A 930 -11.10 -150.84 -71.49
N ALA A 931 -11.03 -149.54 -71.76
CA ALA A 931 -10.02 -148.65 -71.18
C ALA A 931 -10.54 -147.21 -71.12
N GLN A 932 -10.38 -146.44 -70.03
CA GLN A 932 -10.06 -146.78 -68.64
C GLN A 932 -10.69 -145.71 -67.71
N PRO A 933 -10.96 -145.99 -66.41
CA PRO A 933 -11.72 -145.09 -65.54
C PRO A 933 -10.86 -144.05 -64.82
N GLY A 934 -11.50 -142.99 -64.32
CA GLY A 934 -10.82 -141.91 -63.57
C GLY A 934 -11.78 -141.01 -62.79
N LEU A 935 -12.39 -141.56 -61.73
CA LEU A 935 -12.92 -140.92 -60.51
C LEU A 935 -13.54 -139.50 -60.67
N VAL A 936 -14.87 -139.31 -60.66
CA VAL A 936 -15.81 -139.57 -59.53
C VAL A 936 -15.39 -138.89 -58.22
N GLU A 937 -16.01 -137.74 -57.93
CA GLU A 937 -16.77 -137.53 -56.68
C GLU A 937 -17.64 -136.26 -56.78
N GLU A 938 -18.97 -136.43 -56.83
CA GLU A 938 -19.94 -135.41 -56.42
C GLU A 938 -20.31 -135.70 -54.96
N GLN A 939 -20.09 -134.75 -54.04
CA GLN A 939 -20.78 -134.71 -52.75
C GLN A 939 -21.12 -133.27 -52.33
N TYR A 940 -22.06 -133.18 -51.39
CA TYR A 940 -22.87 -132.00 -51.07
C TYR A 940 -22.30 -131.14 -49.94
N GLU A 941 -22.88 -129.93 -49.80
CA GLU A 941 -22.89 -129.08 -48.59
C GLU A 941 -21.54 -128.41 -48.22
N GLN A 942 -21.50 -127.23 -47.57
CA GLN A 942 -22.53 -126.61 -46.72
C GLN A 942 -22.41 -125.06 -46.68
N GLN A 943 -23.57 -124.39 -46.59
CA GLN A 943 -23.90 -123.13 -45.88
C GLN A 943 -23.18 -121.75 -46.12
N ASP A 944 -24.07 -120.78 -46.37
CA ASP A 944 -24.25 -119.45 -45.74
C ASP A 944 -23.42 -118.19 -46.08
N ASP A 945 -24.21 -117.13 -46.36
CA ASP A 945 -24.06 -115.68 -46.13
C ASP A 945 -22.71 -114.95 -46.26
N GLU A 946 -22.70 -113.89 -47.10
CA GLU A 946 -22.81 -112.55 -46.51
C GLU A 946 -23.42 -111.47 -47.46
N TYR A 947 -23.58 -110.25 -46.95
CA TYR A 947 -24.52 -109.23 -47.42
C TYR A 947 -24.06 -108.36 -48.63
N ARG A 948 -25.05 -107.75 -49.30
CA ARG A 948 -24.87 -106.81 -50.41
C ARG A 948 -25.53 -105.45 -50.16
N VAL A 949 -24.75 -104.43 -49.77
CA VAL A 949 -25.08 -103.00 -49.97
C VAL A 949 -23.81 -102.20 -50.30
N PRO A 950 -23.73 -101.48 -51.43
CA PRO A 950 -22.72 -100.44 -51.63
C PRO A 950 -23.16 -99.15 -50.94
N MET A 951 -22.32 -98.60 -50.05
CA MET A 951 -22.56 -97.30 -49.40
C MET A 951 -22.11 -96.12 -50.26
N THR A 952 -22.69 -94.94 -49.98
CA THR A 952 -22.51 -93.70 -50.74
C THR A 952 -21.60 -92.69 -50.03
N SER A 953 -20.63 -92.14 -50.76
CA SER A 953 -20.05 -90.79 -50.62
C SER A 953 -19.83 -90.17 -49.22
N ASP A 954 -18.58 -90.11 -48.80
CA ASP A 954 -17.83 -88.93 -48.31
C ASP A 954 -18.39 -88.02 -47.19
N ALA A 955 -19.53 -88.34 -46.57
CA ALA A 955 -20.18 -87.47 -45.58
C ALA A 955 -19.93 -87.85 -44.10
N GLU A 956 -19.27 -88.98 -43.82
CA GLU A 956 -19.11 -89.54 -42.45
C GLU A 956 -17.63 -89.70 -42.02
N LEU A 957 -16.80 -88.66 -42.22
CA LEU A 957 -15.39 -88.65 -41.77
C LEU A 957 -14.98 -87.36 -41.00
N GLN A 958 -15.85 -86.86 -40.10
CA GLN A 958 -15.46 -85.78 -39.18
C GLN A 958 -16.07 -85.79 -37.77
N GLU A 959 -16.60 -86.92 -37.28
CA GLU A 959 -16.94 -87.13 -35.85
C GLU A 959 -16.36 -88.47 -35.32
N LEU A 960 -15.03 -88.60 -35.31
CA LEU A 960 -14.31 -89.62 -34.51
C LEU A 960 -13.02 -89.06 -33.90
N GLU A 961 -13.16 -88.08 -33.01
CA GLU A 961 -12.21 -87.94 -31.91
C GLU A 961 -12.59 -88.95 -30.81
N PRO A 962 -11.77 -89.99 -30.55
CA PRO A 962 -11.90 -90.76 -29.32
C PRO A 962 -11.35 -89.91 -28.17
N ALA A 963 -12.18 -88.96 -27.71
CA ALA A 963 -11.97 -88.30 -26.43
C ALA A 963 -12.10 -89.35 -25.33
N LEU A 964 -10.98 -89.99 -24.98
CA LEU A 964 -10.88 -90.77 -23.75
C LEU A 964 -11.26 -89.83 -22.60
N PRO A 965 -12.21 -90.21 -21.72
CA PRO A 965 -12.41 -89.47 -20.49
C PRO A 965 -11.12 -89.51 -19.69
N SER A 966 -10.91 -88.52 -18.83
CA SER A 966 -9.85 -88.57 -17.82
C SER A 966 -10.07 -89.78 -16.91
N VAL A 967 -9.39 -90.89 -17.23
CA VAL A 967 -9.39 -92.08 -16.37
C VAL A 967 -8.70 -91.70 -15.08
N ASP A 968 -9.41 -91.87 -13.96
CA ASP A 968 -8.87 -91.59 -12.64
C ASP A 968 -7.81 -92.66 -12.31
N MET A 969 -6.54 -92.30 -12.52
CA MET A 969 -5.39 -93.20 -12.40
C MET A 969 -5.17 -93.72 -10.96
N SER A 970 -5.95 -93.25 -9.98
CA SER A 970 -5.97 -93.79 -8.61
C SER A 970 -6.38 -95.27 -8.52
N LEU A 971 -7.04 -95.83 -9.56
CA LEU A 971 -7.63 -97.18 -9.51
C LEU A 971 -6.80 -98.32 -10.12
N LEU A 972 -5.65 -98.05 -10.76
CA LEU A 972 -4.85 -99.13 -11.39
C LEU A 972 -4.02 -99.97 -10.40
N GLY A 973 -3.97 -99.60 -9.11
CA GLY A 973 -3.24 -100.34 -8.07
C GLY A 973 -3.83 -101.71 -7.69
N ALA A 974 -5.02 -102.07 -8.19
CA ALA A 974 -5.78 -103.24 -7.74
C ALA A 974 -5.77 -104.46 -8.69
N VAL A 975 -5.45 -104.28 -9.98
CA VAL A 975 -5.52 -105.37 -10.98
C VAL A 975 -4.39 -105.25 -12.01
N GLY A 976 -3.46 -106.20 -12.03
CA GLY A 976 -2.60 -106.44 -13.20
C GLY A 976 -1.08 -106.32 -13.05
N GLY A 977 -0.56 -105.88 -11.89
CA GLY A 977 0.83 -106.16 -11.47
C GLY A 977 1.96 -105.76 -12.43
N ARG A 978 1.84 -104.63 -13.13
CA ARG A 978 2.92 -104.02 -13.92
C ARG A 978 3.62 -102.94 -13.11
N SER A 979 4.94 -102.85 -13.21
CA SER A 979 5.71 -101.79 -12.56
C SER A 979 5.60 -100.48 -13.34
N LEU A 980 5.25 -99.39 -12.64
CA LEU A 980 5.17 -98.05 -13.20
C LEU A 980 6.50 -97.61 -13.86
N LEU A 981 7.63 -98.07 -13.32
CA LEU A 981 8.96 -97.87 -13.90
C LEU A 981 9.09 -98.49 -15.29
N LEU A 982 8.51 -99.67 -15.50
CA LEU A 982 8.56 -100.38 -16.78
C LEU A 982 7.71 -99.65 -17.84
N GLU A 983 6.52 -99.18 -17.45
CA GLU A 983 5.61 -98.47 -18.35
C GLU A 983 6.13 -97.05 -18.66
N MET A 984 6.70 -96.33 -17.69
CA MET A 984 7.35 -95.05 -17.96
C MET A 984 8.62 -95.20 -18.81
N ARG A 985 9.43 -96.25 -18.63
CA ARG A 985 10.55 -96.54 -19.55
C ARG A 985 10.07 -96.88 -20.97
N ALA A 986 9.02 -97.68 -21.12
CA ALA A 986 8.47 -98.02 -22.44
C ALA A 986 7.94 -96.78 -23.17
N ALA A 987 7.20 -95.90 -22.48
CA ALA A 987 6.73 -94.63 -23.03
C ALA A 987 7.88 -93.66 -23.38
N LEU A 988 8.96 -93.65 -22.59
CA LEU A 988 10.16 -92.84 -22.82
C LEU A 988 10.97 -93.35 -24.03
N GLU A 989 11.07 -94.67 -24.22
CA GLU A 989 11.72 -95.24 -25.40
C GLU A 989 10.89 -95.04 -26.67
N GLU A 990 9.55 -95.17 -26.59
CA GLU A 990 8.67 -94.98 -27.74
C GLU A 990 8.57 -93.51 -28.17
N SER A 991 8.46 -92.58 -27.21
CA SER A 991 8.52 -91.14 -27.52
C SER A 991 9.84 -90.75 -28.19
N LYS A 992 10.99 -91.23 -27.72
CA LYS A 992 12.30 -91.00 -28.37
C LYS A 992 12.33 -91.52 -29.81
N LYS A 993 11.72 -92.68 -30.12
CA LYS A 993 11.57 -93.19 -31.49
C LYS A 993 10.65 -92.29 -32.33
N LEU A 994 9.52 -91.85 -31.78
CA LEU A 994 8.57 -90.96 -32.46
C LEU A 994 9.20 -89.59 -32.75
N LEU A 995 10.01 -89.03 -31.83
CA LEU A 995 10.76 -87.80 -32.06
C LEU A 995 11.84 -87.96 -33.14
N ALA A 996 12.57 -89.07 -33.18
CA ALA A 996 13.51 -89.35 -34.27
C ALA A 996 12.78 -89.40 -35.63
N CYS A 997 11.63 -90.07 -35.71
CA CYS A 997 10.77 -90.07 -36.90
C CYS A 997 10.24 -88.67 -37.26
N LEU A 998 9.95 -87.81 -36.27
CA LEU A 998 9.52 -86.43 -36.51
C LEU A 998 10.68 -85.55 -37.00
N GLU A 999 11.89 -85.75 -36.49
CA GLU A 999 13.10 -85.08 -36.97
C GLU A 999 13.43 -85.46 -38.43
N GLU A 1000 13.39 -86.74 -38.79
CA GLU A 1000 13.55 -87.17 -40.18
C GLU A 1000 12.42 -86.60 -41.04
N GLY A 1001 11.18 -86.67 -40.55
CA GLY A 1001 10.01 -86.05 -41.15
C GLY A 1001 10.15 -84.54 -41.37
N LEU A 1002 10.89 -83.84 -40.50
CA LEU A 1002 11.26 -82.43 -40.65
C LEU A 1002 12.37 -82.21 -41.69
N LYS A 1003 13.43 -83.03 -41.68
CA LYS A 1003 14.61 -82.94 -42.55
C LYS A 1003 14.33 -83.17 -44.04
N CYS A 1004 13.33 -83.98 -44.38
CA CYS A 1004 12.90 -84.19 -45.77
C CYS A 1004 12.47 -82.86 -46.47
N PRO A 1005 12.79 -82.61 -47.75
CA PRO A 1005 12.30 -81.42 -48.45
C PRO A 1005 10.77 -81.44 -48.61
N THR A 1006 10.15 -80.26 -48.71
CA THR A 1006 8.71 -80.13 -48.99
C THR A 1006 8.44 -80.50 -50.45
N PRO A 1007 7.59 -81.50 -50.76
CA PRO A 1007 7.23 -81.83 -52.13
C PRO A 1007 6.32 -80.76 -52.75
N GLN A 1008 6.16 -80.80 -54.08
CA GLN A 1008 5.27 -79.91 -54.84
C GLN A 1008 4.37 -80.75 -55.76
N GLY A 1009 3.08 -80.43 -55.82
CA GLY A 1009 2.08 -81.17 -56.60
C GLY A 1009 1.22 -82.15 -55.77
N VAL A 1010 0.64 -83.14 -56.44
CA VAL A 1010 -0.45 -84.01 -55.91
C VAL A 1010 -0.08 -84.78 -54.63
N GLU A 1011 1.21 -85.01 -54.37
CA GLU A 1011 1.65 -85.69 -53.15
C GLU A 1011 1.65 -84.81 -51.88
N VAL A 1012 1.43 -83.50 -52.01
CA VAL A 1012 1.41 -82.55 -50.89
C VAL A 1012 0.34 -82.90 -49.86
N ASP A 1013 -0.89 -83.22 -50.26
CA ASP A 1013 -1.97 -83.51 -49.30
C ASP A 1013 -1.74 -84.86 -48.58
N LYS A 1014 -1.22 -85.85 -49.30
CA LYS A 1014 -0.86 -87.16 -48.73
C LYS A 1014 0.30 -87.05 -47.74
N THR A 1015 1.32 -86.25 -48.05
CA THR A 1015 2.46 -86.01 -47.15
C THR A 1015 2.12 -85.08 -46.00
N TYR A 1016 1.23 -84.09 -46.20
CA TYR A 1016 0.63 -83.29 -45.13
C TYR A 1016 -0.15 -84.16 -44.14
N TYR A 1017 -0.98 -85.09 -44.62
CA TYR A 1017 -1.69 -86.03 -43.77
C TYR A 1017 -0.73 -86.94 -43.00
N LEU A 1018 0.27 -87.52 -43.67
CA LEU A 1018 1.25 -88.41 -43.03
C LEU A 1018 2.06 -87.69 -41.94
N PHE A 1019 2.59 -86.51 -42.24
CA PHE A 1019 3.37 -85.69 -41.30
C PHE A 1019 2.51 -85.17 -40.14
N SER A 1020 1.25 -84.80 -40.40
CA SER A 1020 0.31 -84.42 -39.35
C SER A 1020 -0.06 -85.59 -38.44
N LYS A 1021 -0.15 -86.81 -38.97
CA LYS A 1021 -0.35 -88.04 -38.19
C LYS A 1021 0.89 -88.37 -37.34
N GLN A 1022 2.10 -88.19 -37.87
CA GLN A 1022 3.34 -88.32 -37.09
C GLN A 1022 3.38 -87.31 -35.93
N LEU A 1023 3.10 -86.03 -36.19
CA LEU A 1023 3.06 -84.98 -35.16
C LEU A 1023 1.99 -85.27 -34.08
N ALA A 1024 0.81 -85.76 -34.47
CA ALA A 1024 -0.24 -86.15 -33.54
C ALA A 1024 0.16 -87.35 -32.66
N GLY A 1025 0.86 -88.35 -33.22
CA GLY A 1025 1.43 -89.46 -32.45
C GLY A 1025 2.51 -89.01 -31.45
N CYS A 1026 3.33 -88.03 -31.84
CA CYS A 1026 4.31 -87.43 -30.91
C CYS A 1026 3.62 -86.71 -29.75
N ARG A 1027 2.58 -85.90 -30.03
CA ARG A 1027 1.77 -85.25 -28.96
C ARG A 1027 1.21 -86.29 -27.99
N SER A 1028 0.43 -87.27 -28.47
CA SER A 1028 -0.24 -88.23 -27.59
C SER A 1028 0.74 -89.10 -26.78
N SER A 1029 1.91 -89.44 -27.34
CA SER A 1029 2.99 -90.11 -26.58
C SER A 1029 3.58 -89.25 -25.46
N ILE A 1030 3.53 -87.92 -25.59
CA ILE A 1030 4.13 -86.96 -24.66
C ILE A 1030 3.11 -86.42 -23.66
N ASP A 1031 1.85 -86.33 -24.05
CA ASP A 1031 0.71 -86.17 -23.13
C ASP A 1031 0.64 -87.38 -22.17
N LEU A 1032 0.85 -88.60 -22.69
CA LEU A 1032 1.00 -89.83 -21.88
C LEU A 1032 2.17 -89.73 -20.90
N LEU A 1033 3.37 -89.34 -21.35
CA LEU A 1033 4.53 -89.16 -20.47
C LEU A 1033 4.33 -88.07 -19.42
N THR A 1034 3.62 -87.00 -19.77
CA THR A 1034 3.32 -85.89 -18.86
C THR A 1034 2.31 -86.32 -17.80
N SER A 1035 1.31 -87.13 -18.17
CA SER A 1035 0.37 -87.76 -17.23
C SER A 1035 1.08 -88.78 -16.32
N LEU A 1036 1.89 -89.68 -16.87
CA LEU A 1036 2.70 -90.63 -16.09
C LEU A 1036 3.62 -89.90 -15.10
N MET A 1037 4.30 -88.82 -15.54
CA MET A 1037 5.12 -87.97 -14.69
C MET A 1037 4.33 -87.39 -13.49
N GLN A 1038 3.08 -86.96 -13.71
CA GLN A 1038 2.21 -86.40 -12.67
C GLN A 1038 1.67 -87.45 -11.68
N HIS A 1039 1.70 -88.74 -12.03
CA HIS A 1039 1.16 -89.84 -11.21
C HIS A 1039 2.25 -90.77 -10.63
N THR A 1040 3.50 -90.30 -10.51
CA THR A 1040 4.66 -91.11 -10.09
C THR A 1040 4.75 -91.44 -8.59
N GLY A 1041 4.18 -90.61 -7.72
CA GLY A 1041 4.29 -90.80 -6.26
C GLY A 1041 5.72 -90.74 -5.72
N ASP A 1042 5.94 -91.32 -4.54
CA ASP A 1042 7.25 -91.36 -3.84
C ASP A 1042 8.22 -92.44 -4.37
N ASP A 1043 7.96 -93.04 -5.54
CA ASP A 1043 8.72 -94.17 -6.05
C ASP A 1043 10.09 -93.74 -6.64
N VAL A 1044 11.12 -93.80 -5.79
CA VAL A 1044 12.45 -93.23 -6.02
C VAL A 1044 13.12 -93.71 -7.31
N GLU A 1045 12.88 -94.95 -7.75
CA GLU A 1045 13.45 -95.46 -9.01
C GLU A 1045 12.75 -94.87 -10.25
N VAL A 1046 11.45 -94.54 -10.14
CA VAL A 1046 10.69 -93.87 -11.20
C VAL A 1046 11.10 -92.39 -11.27
N GLN A 1047 11.32 -91.74 -10.12
CA GLN A 1047 11.72 -90.33 -10.06
C GLN A 1047 13.09 -90.06 -10.73
N GLN A 1048 14.00 -91.04 -10.75
CA GLN A 1048 15.28 -90.93 -11.47
C GLN A 1048 15.14 -90.73 -12.99
N LEU A 1049 14.00 -91.11 -13.58
CA LEU A 1049 13.73 -90.95 -15.01
C LEU A 1049 13.11 -89.57 -15.36
N HIS A 1050 12.61 -88.81 -14.38
CA HIS A 1050 12.07 -87.47 -14.62
C HIS A 1050 12.97 -86.49 -15.38
N PRO A 1051 14.30 -86.39 -15.15
CA PRO A 1051 15.15 -85.51 -15.95
C PRO A 1051 15.15 -85.90 -17.43
N GLU A 1052 15.19 -87.19 -17.77
CA GLU A 1052 15.09 -87.64 -19.16
C GLU A 1052 13.70 -87.39 -19.76
N VAL A 1053 12.62 -87.63 -19.00
CA VAL A 1053 11.25 -87.33 -19.45
C VAL A 1053 11.08 -85.82 -19.73
N LYS A 1054 11.62 -84.96 -18.86
CA LYS A 1054 11.60 -83.49 -19.07
C LYS A 1054 12.41 -83.06 -20.28
N GLN A 1055 13.60 -83.65 -20.49
CA GLN A 1055 14.39 -83.40 -21.70
C GLN A 1055 13.60 -83.77 -22.97
N VAL A 1056 12.97 -84.94 -23.01
CA VAL A 1056 12.15 -85.40 -24.15
C VAL A 1056 10.94 -84.47 -24.41
N ILE A 1057 10.29 -83.96 -23.35
CA ILE A 1057 9.21 -82.97 -23.45
C ILE A 1057 9.73 -81.65 -24.05
N GLU A 1058 10.92 -81.19 -23.64
CA GLU A 1058 11.52 -79.93 -24.12
C GLU A 1058 12.06 -80.03 -25.55
N GLU A 1059 12.71 -81.15 -25.91
CA GLU A 1059 13.09 -81.50 -27.28
C GLU A 1059 11.86 -81.49 -28.21
N PHE A 1060 10.75 -82.08 -27.76
CA PHE A 1060 9.50 -82.03 -28.53
C PHE A 1060 8.93 -80.62 -28.66
N ALA A 1061 8.91 -79.81 -27.60
CA ALA A 1061 8.39 -78.44 -27.69
C ALA A 1061 9.14 -77.61 -28.75
N GLN A 1062 10.45 -77.82 -28.89
CA GLN A 1062 11.26 -77.21 -29.96
C GLN A 1062 10.86 -77.76 -31.34
N LEU A 1063 10.81 -79.09 -31.51
CA LEU A 1063 10.45 -79.74 -32.78
C LEU A 1063 9.00 -79.47 -33.23
N GLU A 1064 8.08 -79.28 -32.30
CA GLU A 1064 6.67 -79.00 -32.56
C GLU A 1064 6.49 -77.59 -33.18
N SER A 1065 7.31 -76.62 -32.77
CA SER A 1065 7.35 -75.28 -33.38
C SER A 1065 7.80 -75.32 -34.85
N LEU A 1066 8.86 -76.09 -35.14
CA LEU A 1066 9.37 -76.32 -36.50
C LEU A 1066 8.36 -77.12 -37.35
N SER A 1067 7.64 -78.05 -36.72
CA SER A 1067 6.59 -78.84 -37.37
C SER A 1067 5.38 -78.01 -37.78
N LYS A 1068 4.95 -77.05 -36.94
CA LYS A 1068 3.92 -76.06 -37.29
C LYS A 1068 4.31 -75.24 -38.52
N ALA A 1069 5.56 -74.75 -38.58
CA ALA A 1069 6.10 -74.02 -39.74
C ALA A 1069 6.25 -74.90 -41.00
N LYS A 1070 6.41 -76.23 -40.86
CA LYS A 1070 6.38 -77.15 -42.00
C LYS A 1070 4.95 -77.47 -42.47
N GLN A 1071 4.01 -77.64 -41.55
CA GLN A 1071 2.59 -77.80 -41.85
C GLN A 1071 2.00 -76.58 -42.57
N GLN A 1072 2.42 -75.36 -42.21
CA GLN A 1072 2.03 -74.13 -42.94
C GLN A 1072 2.51 -74.16 -44.39
N ARG A 1073 3.81 -74.40 -44.64
CA ARG A 1073 4.37 -74.48 -45.99
C ARG A 1073 3.74 -75.58 -46.85
N LEU A 1074 3.35 -76.71 -46.24
CA LEU A 1074 2.60 -77.77 -46.91
C LEU A 1074 1.18 -77.31 -47.29
N LYS A 1075 0.44 -76.65 -46.37
CA LYS A 1075 -0.88 -76.06 -46.70
C LYS A 1075 -0.79 -75.02 -47.81
N GLU A 1076 0.19 -74.11 -47.75
CA GLU A 1076 0.43 -73.08 -48.76
C GLU A 1076 0.71 -73.70 -50.14
N SER A 1077 1.47 -74.80 -50.19
CA SER A 1077 1.76 -75.55 -51.41
C SER A 1077 0.52 -76.26 -51.98
N SER A 1078 -0.41 -76.71 -51.12
CA SER A 1078 -1.71 -77.29 -51.52
C SER A 1078 -2.66 -76.21 -52.05
N TYR A 1079 -2.75 -75.05 -51.37
CA TYR A 1079 -3.55 -73.92 -51.83
C TYR A 1079 -3.07 -73.35 -53.17
N GLN A 1080 -1.76 -73.30 -53.43
CA GLN A 1080 -1.25 -72.87 -54.74
C GLN A 1080 -1.64 -73.80 -55.90
N TYR A 1081 -1.86 -75.10 -55.64
CA TYR A 1081 -2.30 -76.07 -56.65
C TYR A 1081 -3.82 -76.10 -56.88
N SER A 1082 -4.62 -75.52 -55.97
CA SER A 1082 -6.08 -75.55 -56.01
C SER A 1082 -6.73 -74.24 -56.48
N ILE A 1083 -5.95 -73.19 -56.78
CA ILE A 1083 -6.45 -71.88 -57.24
C ILE A 1083 -6.02 -71.61 -58.70
N LEU A 1084 -6.58 -72.39 -59.63
CA LEU A 1084 -6.64 -72.15 -61.09
C LEU A 1084 -7.71 -73.11 -61.64
N PRO A 1085 -8.93 -72.66 -62.04
CA PRO A 1085 -9.18 -71.47 -62.86
C PRO A 1085 -10.28 -70.53 -62.30
N TYR A 1086 -10.98 -69.80 -63.19
CA TYR A 1086 -12.08 -68.83 -62.95
C TYR A 1086 -11.71 -67.47 -62.35
N ALA A 1087 -11.27 -66.55 -63.22
CA ALA A 1087 -11.19 -65.12 -62.93
C ALA A 1087 -11.57 -64.25 -64.16
N HIS A 1088 -12.79 -64.40 -64.69
CA HIS A 1088 -13.32 -63.61 -65.81
C HIS A 1088 -14.86 -63.50 -65.76
N SER A 1089 -15.42 -62.40 -65.21
CA SER A 1089 -16.59 -61.67 -65.73
C SER A 1089 -17.17 -60.66 -64.73
N ALA A 1090 -17.56 -59.47 -65.23
CA ALA A 1090 -18.47 -58.47 -64.64
C ALA A 1090 -18.11 -57.84 -63.27
N HIS A 1091 -18.54 -56.61 -62.91
CA HIS A 1091 -19.41 -55.62 -63.58
C HIS A 1091 -18.81 -54.19 -63.53
N ARG A 1092 -19.36 -53.27 -64.34
CA ARG A 1092 -19.09 -51.82 -64.33
C ARG A 1092 -20.30 -51.02 -63.78
N GLN A 1093 -20.02 -49.79 -63.31
CA GLN A 1093 -20.94 -48.62 -63.23
C GLN A 1093 -22.12 -48.72 -62.23
N PHE A 1094 -22.63 -47.64 -61.60
CA PHE A 1094 -22.28 -46.20 -61.61
C PHE A 1094 -22.50 -45.57 -60.20
N SER A 1095 -21.71 -44.52 -59.91
CA SER A 1095 -21.98 -43.22 -59.23
C SER A 1095 -23.38 -42.90 -58.65
N ILE A 1096 -23.59 -41.99 -57.68
CA ILE A 1096 -22.81 -40.86 -57.09
C ILE A 1096 -23.37 -40.59 -55.64
N THR A 1097 -22.84 -39.84 -54.65
CA THR A 1097 -22.00 -38.61 -54.52
C THR A 1097 -21.25 -38.61 -53.15
N GLY A 1098 -20.47 -37.56 -52.80
CA GLY A 1098 -20.24 -37.17 -51.38
C GLY A 1098 -18.79 -36.91 -50.93
N MET A 1099 -18.19 -35.79 -51.32
CA MET A 1099 -16.88 -35.27 -50.85
C MET A 1099 -17.03 -34.39 -49.58
N PRO A 1100 -15.95 -33.98 -48.86
CA PRO A 1100 -14.53 -34.39 -48.94
C PRO A 1100 -13.87 -34.74 -47.57
N LYS A 1101 -12.67 -35.34 -47.62
CA LYS A 1101 -11.54 -34.96 -46.74
C LYS A 1101 -10.22 -35.47 -47.33
N GLU A 1102 -9.35 -34.54 -47.70
CA GLU A 1102 -8.08 -34.83 -48.38
C GLU A 1102 -6.98 -35.23 -47.38
N LYS A 1103 -6.18 -36.24 -47.73
CA LYS A 1103 -4.87 -36.51 -47.10
C LYS A 1103 -3.94 -37.19 -48.09
N SER A 1104 -2.64 -36.96 -47.87
CA SER A 1104 -1.47 -37.61 -48.49
C SER A 1104 -1.40 -37.65 -50.02
N GLU A 1105 -0.58 -36.75 -50.57
CA GLU A 1105 0.48 -37.20 -51.48
C GLU A 1105 1.75 -36.38 -51.20
N TYR A 1106 2.85 -37.07 -50.86
CA TYR A 1106 4.20 -36.95 -51.44
C TYR A 1106 5.28 -37.50 -50.49
N TYR A 1107 5.98 -38.54 -50.96
CA TYR A 1107 7.26 -38.98 -50.40
C TYR A 1107 8.35 -37.96 -50.74
N PHE A 1108 9.23 -37.64 -49.78
CA PHE A 1108 10.61 -37.27 -50.11
C PHE A 1108 11.61 -37.79 -49.07
N SER A 1109 12.81 -38.07 -49.56
CA SER A 1109 13.91 -38.85 -48.97
C SER A 1109 14.33 -38.57 -47.51
N LEU A 1110 14.44 -39.67 -46.75
CA LEU A 1110 15.70 -40.22 -46.19
C LEU A 1110 16.73 -39.29 -45.50
N GLN A 1111 17.10 -39.68 -44.27
CA GLN A 1111 18.45 -39.61 -43.65
C GLN A 1111 19.35 -38.37 -43.90
N CYS A 1112 19.57 -37.55 -42.85
CA CYS A 1112 20.90 -36.95 -42.59
C CYS A 1112 21.11 -36.29 -41.21
N VAL A 1113 20.07 -36.05 -40.40
CA VAL A 1113 20.20 -35.30 -39.13
C VAL A 1113 19.69 -36.13 -37.94
N GLN A 1114 20.39 -36.04 -36.80
CA GLN A 1114 20.06 -36.61 -35.49
C GLN A 1114 19.70 -38.12 -35.48
N MET A 1115 20.64 -39.09 -35.48
CA MET A 1115 22.11 -39.04 -35.32
C MET A 1115 22.63 -38.36 -34.04
N LEU A 1116 21.77 -38.13 -33.03
CA LEU A 1116 22.19 -37.46 -31.79
C LEU A 1116 21.32 -37.83 -30.56
N TYR A 1117 20.82 -39.07 -30.51
CA TYR A 1117 20.16 -39.62 -29.29
C TYR A 1117 20.70 -41.01 -28.91
N ASN A 1118 20.93 -41.90 -29.88
CA ASN A 1118 21.53 -43.22 -29.66
C ASN A 1118 23.05 -43.20 -29.34
N ALA A 1119 23.57 -42.07 -28.84
CA ALA A 1119 24.94 -41.91 -28.35
C ALA A 1119 25.02 -41.73 -26.82
N ILE A 1120 23.89 -41.55 -26.13
CA ILE A 1120 23.80 -41.44 -24.66
C ILE A 1120 23.02 -42.64 -24.09
N PHE A 1121 23.38 -43.83 -24.58
CA PHE A 1121 23.08 -45.12 -23.93
C PHE A 1121 24.34 -46.01 -23.89
N PHE A 1122 25.50 -45.36 -23.73
CA PHE A 1122 26.78 -46.00 -23.35
C PHE A 1122 27.24 -45.53 -21.95
N MET A 1123 26.28 -45.01 -21.17
CA MET A 1123 26.32 -44.78 -19.73
C MET A 1123 24.91 -45.02 -19.16
N MET A 1124 24.53 -46.29 -19.05
CA MET A 1124 23.57 -46.83 -18.09
C MET A 1124 24.22 -48.01 -17.40
#